data_AF-A0A495IW37-F1
#
_entry.id   AF-A0A495IW37-F1
#
_cell.length_a   1.000
_cell.length_b   1.000
_cell.length_c   1.000
_cell.angle_alpha   90.00
_cell.angle_beta   90.00
_cell.angle_gamma   90.00
#
_symmetry.space_group_name_H-M   'P 1'
#
loop_
_entity.id
_entity.type
_entity.pdbx_description
1 polymer ?
#
loop_
_entity_poly.entity_id
_entity_poly.type
_entity_poly.pdbx_seq_one_letter_code
_entity_poly.pdbx_strand_id
1 'polypeptide(L)'
;MKRLLTSLSLCFTILFLQVSLNAQTYKWVKGGGTSQDLSSAYSDEEMDHMCTDANGNVYGIGIVGNNAIIADTFHRPSGAYGAPNNIFVVSYNCSGQMRWAKLIGSTSTNNENYGITTDNSGHVYIAGSFPHSGPTHTLYIGYDTSFATFPYSTLGVIQLDTLGAFNWIRFVGPSTFASISAFAGQSNPIVMDGSDNVHFICGSVGVGIPLSSSVSSHYGVYDLTYDASGTLLSATQLLQDTTLEVDGAAIDKSTGKLYVHGTRSAPFYLTSSPMSYHPYIAAFDVSRNLIWTDTLSNPLIVDAAAFASIVSDDIGHLYVTCGGNGKLVYKHDTSSNTMSTSPYFFSVMMKLDTAGNLRWKKAYSGTSDINFLNAITLLPNNKIASAGTIAGTIASGGDTITSYSGEGHNCYFTILDTAGYVHTIQQIHGTGFYDDAYAITADKKGSLYIGGAIVNNVWGGSLSPYTSVGGNTDYFIMKYGVDCSCTTLPVANYTQVGAATRVFTYTGTTASIDSVRWEFGDGGTSTALSPTHTYSSPGIFTACVTVYTACGSDTHCSDITIVCAGAPTAAYTTTGTGLTQTFTYTGTGLGTAGTISWTFGDGTPASSATPVSHTFSAAGTYVICLAATNSCGTTTSCNVMVVTCTTPPVSAFTFTGIGASRSFTYSGTTAGLDSVTWTFGDGGTATGLTASHTYVAPGAYTACATVHTNCGTNTHCNTIVITCTTAPVAAFTSSGTGATISFNYSGTTAALDSVRWDFADGGTSTSTTPSHTYATTGTFHVCVTAYTACGHSTICHDVIITCITTVTAAFTDTGNAVHGFAFTGTTAGLDSVVWDYGDGHRDTGMARLHTFAHSGTYHVCVTVYTDCGNNLVCRDIVVAHTTGVETLSLADIKVYPNPATNELSVTGIPGTTAYRILTVTGINLQTGALQTGGNIIPLPNISAGIYLLEMTGPTGEKNTMRFIKG
;
A
#
# COMPACT_ATOMS: atom_id res chain seq x y z
N MET A 1 44.93 47.82 -75.56
CA MET A 1 44.56 48.12 -74.16
C MET A 1 43.07 48.44 -73.94
N LYS A 2 42.31 49.00 -74.91
CA LYS A 2 40.85 49.25 -74.77
C LYS A 2 39.90 48.07 -75.05
N ARG A 3 40.40 46.90 -75.50
CA ARG A 3 39.61 45.68 -75.71
C ARG A 3 39.76 44.62 -74.61
N LEU A 4 40.63 44.85 -73.62
CA LEU A 4 40.78 43.96 -72.45
C LEU A 4 39.96 44.41 -71.23
N LEU A 5 39.48 45.67 -71.20
CA LEU A 5 38.67 46.18 -70.09
C LEU A 5 37.15 45.94 -70.25
N THR A 6 36.65 45.75 -71.47
CA THR A 6 35.22 45.46 -71.71
C THR A 6 34.86 43.99 -71.50
N SER A 7 35.82 43.07 -71.61
CA SER A 7 35.61 41.65 -71.34
C SER A 7 35.80 41.28 -69.86
N LEU A 8 36.57 42.07 -69.11
CA LEU A 8 36.76 41.86 -67.66
C LEU A 8 35.58 42.43 -66.84
N SER A 9 34.92 43.50 -67.33
CA SER A 9 33.77 44.09 -66.65
C SER A 9 32.49 43.27 -66.79
N LEU A 10 32.34 42.47 -67.85
CA LEU A 10 31.18 41.60 -68.07
C LEU A 10 31.34 40.22 -67.42
N CYS A 11 32.58 39.77 -67.18
CA CYS A 11 32.87 38.53 -66.48
C CYS A 11 32.88 38.69 -64.94
N PHE A 12 33.13 39.90 -64.44
CA PHE A 12 33.02 40.21 -62.99
C PHE A 12 31.60 40.54 -62.53
N THR A 13 30.67 40.88 -63.43
CA THR A 13 29.25 41.10 -63.08
C THR A 13 28.40 39.82 -63.13
N ILE A 14 28.93 38.72 -63.66
CA ILE A 14 28.23 37.41 -63.73
C ILE A 14 28.69 36.45 -62.61
N LEU A 15 29.77 36.77 -61.88
CA LEU A 15 30.27 35.95 -60.77
C LEU A 15 29.84 36.43 -59.36
N PHE A 16 29.10 37.54 -59.28
CA PHE A 16 28.47 38.04 -58.06
C PHE A 16 27.07 38.53 -58.38
N LEU A 17 26.15 37.62 -58.73
CA LEU A 17 24.69 37.83 -58.58
C LEU A 17 23.95 36.52 -58.94
N GLN A 18 24.21 35.46 -58.19
CA GLN A 18 23.16 34.50 -57.86
C GLN A 18 22.77 34.70 -56.40
N VAL A 19 22.44 35.95 -56.04
CA VAL A 19 21.43 36.13 -54.99
C VAL A 19 20.13 35.86 -55.71
N SER A 20 19.74 34.59 -55.79
CA SER A 20 18.36 34.26 -56.02
C SER A 20 17.58 34.96 -54.90
N LEU A 21 16.96 36.10 -55.23
CA LEU A 21 15.83 36.63 -54.49
C LEU A 21 14.75 35.55 -54.59
N ASN A 22 14.90 34.48 -53.81
CA ASN A 22 13.89 33.45 -53.71
C ASN A 22 12.73 34.13 -53.00
N ALA A 23 11.69 34.44 -53.78
CA ALA A 23 10.44 34.90 -53.23
C ALA A 23 9.99 33.90 -52.16
N GLN A 24 9.54 34.39 -51.01
CA GLN A 24 8.97 33.52 -49.99
C GLN A 24 7.69 32.90 -50.55
N THR A 25 7.60 31.57 -50.47
CA THR A 25 6.40 30.82 -50.87
C THR A 25 6.04 29.82 -49.80
N TYR A 26 4.80 29.36 -49.79
CA TYR A 26 4.42 28.18 -49.03
C TYR A 26 5.22 26.97 -49.52
N LYS A 27 5.75 26.16 -48.60
CA LYS A 27 6.63 25.02 -48.91
C LYS A 27 6.03 23.68 -48.54
N TRP A 28 5.44 23.58 -47.36
CA TRP A 28 4.74 22.38 -46.91
C TRP A 28 3.78 22.73 -45.78
N VAL A 29 2.81 21.86 -45.58
CA VAL A 29 1.90 21.84 -44.42
C VAL A 29 1.85 20.42 -43.88
N LYS A 30 1.91 20.30 -42.56
CA LYS A 30 1.90 19.04 -41.81
C LYS A 30 0.95 19.19 -40.64
N GLY A 31 0.45 18.06 -40.14
CA GLY A 31 -0.47 18.05 -39.02
C GLY A 31 -0.64 16.66 -38.45
N GLY A 32 -1.44 16.58 -37.40
CA GLY A 32 -1.85 15.34 -36.79
C GLY A 32 -2.89 15.58 -35.70
N GLY A 33 -3.51 14.50 -35.26
CA GLY A 33 -4.49 14.54 -34.19
C GLY A 33 -5.16 13.18 -34.02
N THR A 34 -6.37 13.18 -33.49
CA THR A 34 -7.08 11.95 -33.12
C THR A 34 -8.30 11.73 -33.99
N SER A 35 -8.65 10.47 -34.28
CA SER A 35 -9.71 10.15 -35.23
C SER A 35 -11.13 10.12 -34.62
N GLN A 36 -11.33 10.58 -33.38
CA GLN A 36 -12.62 10.46 -32.68
C GLN A 36 -13.09 11.79 -32.10
N ASP A 37 -14.32 12.16 -32.45
CA ASP A 37 -15.02 13.33 -31.92
C ASP A 37 -15.19 13.19 -30.40
N LEU A 38 -14.51 14.07 -29.67
CA LEU A 38 -14.56 14.09 -28.22
C LEU A 38 -15.68 15.05 -27.79
N SER A 39 -16.72 14.53 -27.16
CA SER A 39 -17.87 15.30 -26.68
C SER A 39 -17.58 16.18 -25.44
N SER A 40 -16.33 16.53 -25.17
CA SER A 40 -15.91 17.26 -23.97
C SER A 40 -15.09 18.50 -24.31
N ALA A 41 -15.30 19.60 -23.60
CA ALA A 41 -14.69 20.93 -23.77
C ALA A 41 -13.15 21.02 -23.57
N TYR A 42 -12.42 19.90 -23.63
CA TYR A 42 -10.99 19.79 -23.35
C TYR A 42 -10.25 19.01 -24.44
N SER A 43 -10.74 19.05 -25.68
CA SER A 43 -10.40 18.09 -26.72
C SER A 43 -10.04 18.71 -28.07
N ASP A 44 -9.57 19.95 -28.03
CA ASP A 44 -8.98 20.55 -29.20
C ASP A 44 -7.51 20.10 -29.28
N GLU A 45 -7.13 19.53 -30.42
CA GLU A 45 -5.75 19.21 -30.75
C GLU A 45 -5.11 20.41 -31.45
N GLU A 46 -4.18 21.06 -30.76
CA GLU A 46 -3.65 22.34 -31.19
C GLU A 46 -2.12 22.43 -31.05
N MET A 47 -1.52 23.39 -31.76
CA MET A 47 -0.09 23.70 -31.68
C MET A 47 0.08 25.08 -31.04
N ASP A 48 0.43 25.08 -29.74
CA ASP A 48 0.42 26.28 -28.89
C ASP A 48 1.69 27.12 -29.01
N HIS A 49 2.84 26.45 -29.05
CA HIS A 49 4.14 27.12 -29.10
C HIS A 49 5.11 26.43 -30.05
N MET A 50 5.98 27.23 -30.67
CA MET A 50 7.00 26.74 -31.58
C MET A 50 8.31 27.49 -31.46
N CYS A 51 9.40 26.81 -31.74
CA CYS A 51 10.73 27.40 -31.86
C CYS A 51 11.52 26.71 -32.99
N THR A 52 12.63 27.32 -33.38
CA THR A 52 13.57 26.72 -34.34
C THR A 52 14.97 26.65 -33.76
N ASP A 53 15.76 25.69 -34.23
CA ASP A 53 17.19 25.63 -33.93
C ASP A 53 18.04 26.33 -35.01
N ALA A 54 19.36 26.34 -34.80
CA ALA A 54 20.32 26.93 -35.73
C ALA A 54 20.34 26.26 -37.12
N ASN A 55 19.89 25.02 -37.25
CA ASN A 55 19.88 24.26 -38.51
C ASN A 55 18.60 24.52 -39.32
N GLY A 56 17.60 25.16 -38.71
CA GLY A 56 16.28 25.41 -39.29
C GLY A 56 15.34 24.23 -39.15
N ASN A 57 15.55 23.38 -38.14
CA ASN A 57 14.52 22.45 -37.70
C ASN A 57 13.51 23.22 -36.87
N VAL A 58 12.23 22.86 -37.01
CA VAL A 58 11.14 23.42 -36.22
C VAL A 58 10.72 22.41 -35.16
N TYR A 59 10.45 22.91 -33.97
CA TYR A 59 9.93 22.16 -32.84
C TYR A 59 8.62 22.80 -32.42
N GLY A 60 7.60 21.97 -32.24
CA GLY A 60 6.28 22.38 -31.79
C GLY A 60 5.88 21.64 -30.53
N ILE A 61 5.13 22.32 -29.68
CA ILE A 61 4.47 21.75 -28.52
C ILE A 61 2.99 22.12 -28.54
N GLY A 62 2.15 21.17 -28.14
CA GLY A 62 0.71 21.34 -28.10
C GLY A 62 0.03 20.32 -27.19
N ILE A 63 -1.30 20.30 -27.20
CA ILE A 63 -2.12 19.34 -26.45
C ILE A 63 -2.81 18.37 -27.40
N VAL A 64 -2.91 17.12 -26.96
CA VAL A 64 -3.71 16.08 -27.63
C VAL A 64 -4.46 15.22 -26.63
N GLY A 65 -5.59 14.65 -27.07
CA GLY A 65 -6.42 13.77 -26.24
C GLY A 65 -5.77 12.42 -25.87
N ASN A 66 -6.50 11.59 -25.12
CA ASN A 66 -6.10 10.23 -24.75
C ASN A 66 -6.40 9.17 -25.83
N ASN A 67 -6.94 9.58 -26.98
CA ASN A 67 -7.24 8.70 -28.10
C ASN A 67 -5.98 8.32 -28.87
N ALA A 68 -6.13 7.41 -29.84
CA ALA A 68 -5.02 7.09 -30.73
C ALA A 68 -4.67 8.32 -31.57
N ILE A 69 -3.40 8.72 -31.53
CA ILE A 69 -2.88 9.86 -32.28
C ILE A 69 -2.16 9.38 -33.54
N ILE A 70 -2.41 10.09 -34.64
CA ILE A 70 -1.80 9.88 -35.94
C ILE A 70 -1.16 11.20 -36.37
N ALA A 71 0.15 11.20 -36.58
CA ALA A 71 0.93 12.37 -36.96
C ALA A 71 2.08 11.96 -37.89
N ASP A 72 1.91 12.13 -39.20
CA ASP A 72 2.86 11.70 -40.24
C ASP A 72 3.35 10.24 -40.00
N THR A 73 4.63 10.03 -39.67
CA THR A 73 5.20 8.71 -39.37
C THR A 73 4.96 8.25 -37.92
N PHE A 74 4.54 9.14 -37.03
CA PHE A 74 4.28 8.82 -35.62
C PHE A 74 2.85 8.33 -35.42
N HIS A 75 2.74 7.17 -34.77
CA HIS A 75 1.48 6.56 -34.40
C HIS A 75 1.54 6.10 -32.95
N ARG A 76 0.49 6.38 -32.19
CA ARG A 76 0.39 5.88 -30.82
C ARG A 76 -1.02 5.38 -30.51
N PRO A 77 -1.18 4.21 -29.88
CA PRO A 77 -2.49 3.68 -29.51
C PRO A 77 -3.17 4.50 -28.39
N SER A 78 -4.48 4.37 -28.28
CA SER A 78 -5.31 5.02 -27.25
C SER A 78 -5.00 4.54 -25.83
N GLY A 79 -5.27 5.38 -24.83
CA GLY A 79 -5.17 5.02 -23.41
C GLY A 79 -3.74 4.86 -22.90
N ALA A 80 -2.77 5.35 -23.66
CA ALA A 80 -1.37 5.02 -23.44
C ALA A 80 -0.76 5.71 -22.20
N TYR A 81 -1.37 6.79 -21.72
CA TYR A 81 -1.04 7.38 -20.40
C TYR A 81 -2.23 7.43 -19.45
N GLY A 82 -3.47 7.61 -19.91
CA GLY A 82 -4.67 7.54 -19.05
C GLY A 82 -5.24 8.90 -18.66
N ALA A 83 -4.45 9.98 -18.76
CA ALA A 83 -4.92 11.36 -18.67
C ALA A 83 -5.78 11.75 -19.89
N PRO A 84 -6.85 12.56 -19.72
CA PRO A 84 -7.63 13.09 -20.83
C PRO A 84 -6.80 13.90 -21.83
N ASN A 85 -5.89 14.75 -21.31
CA ASN A 85 -5.03 15.63 -22.10
C ASN A 85 -3.56 15.32 -21.86
N ASN A 86 -2.80 15.22 -22.93
CA ASN A 86 -1.37 14.93 -22.93
C ASN A 86 -0.64 15.98 -23.77
N ILE A 87 0.58 16.31 -23.37
CA ILE A 87 1.44 17.21 -24.13
C ILE A 87 2.02 16.43 -25.30
N PHE A 88 1.87 16.97 -26.50
CA PHE A 88 2.48 16.46 -27.72
C PHE A 88 3.62 17.37 -28.14
N VAL A 89 4.78 16.78 -28.44
CA VAL A 89 5.97 17.49 -28.91
C VAL A 89 6.39 16.88 -30.23
N VAL A 90 6.65 17.71 -31.22
CA VAL A 90 7.04 17.25 -32.56
C VAL A 90 8.19 18.05 -33.12
N SER A 91 9.04 17.39 -33.90
CA SER A 91 10.08 18.05 -34.69
C SER A 91 9.98 17.69 -36.17
N TYR A 92 10.05 18.72 -37.01
CA TYR A 92 10.21 18.59 -38.45
C TYR A 92 11.52 19.26 -38.87
N ASN A 93 12.22 18.66 -39.83
CA ASN A 93 13.34 19.35 -40.46
C ASN A 93 12.83 20.47 -41.40
N CYS A 94 13.77 21.24 -41.94
CA CYS A 94 13.48 22.32 -42.88
C CYS A 94 12.56 21.89 -44.06
N SER A 95 12.69 20.65 -44.56
CA SER A 95 11.93 20.13 -45.71
C SER A 95 10.57 19.55 -45.34
N GLY A 96 10.20 19.54 -44.05
CA GLY A 96 8.91 19.05 -43.57
C GLY A 96 8.90 17.54 -43.34
N GLN A 97 10.06 16.89 -43.26
CA GLN A 97 10.15 15.49 -42.84
C GLN A 97 10.15 15.43 -41.33
N MET A 98 9.26 14.61 -40.77
CA MET A 98 9.21 14.36 -39.32
C MET A 98 10.53 13.73 -38.88
N ARG A 99 11.15 14.31 -37.84
CA ARG A 99 12.39 13.80 -37.22
C ARG A 99 12.04 12.88 -36.06
N TRP A 100 11.12 13.33 -35.22
CA TRP A 100 10.59 12.60 -34.08
C TRP A 100 9.33 13.29 -33.56
N ALA A 101 8.54 12.53 -32.79
CA ALA A 101 7.46 13.07 -31.99
C ALA A 101 7.43 12.34 -30.63
N LYS A 102 6.95 13.02 -29.61
CA LYS A 102 6.88 12.52 -28.25
C LYS A 102 5.56 12.91 -27.61
N LEU A 103 4.96 11.98 -26.86
CA LEU A 103 3.89 12.30 -25.94
C LEU A 103 4.42 12.36 -24.51
N ILE A 104 4.01 13.37 -23.76
CA ILE A 104 4.32 13.57 -22.35
C ILE A 104 3.00 13.62 -21.61
N GLY A 105 2.80 12.74 -20.63
CA GLY A 105 1.51 12.70 -19.94
C GLY A 105 1.51 11.85 -18.67
N SER A 106 0.44 11.98 -17.91
CA SER A 106 0.25 11.37 -16.59
C SER A 106 -0.86 10.32 -16.59
N THR A 107 -1.00 9.58 -15.48
CA THR A 107 -2.01 8.52 -15.35
C THR A 107 -3.43 8.95 -14.96
N SER A 108 -3.70 10.23 -14.67
CA SER A 108 -5.00 10.58 -14.07
C SER A 108 -5.53 11.98 -14.35
N THR A 109 -4.72 12.91 -14.85
CA THR A 109 -5.02 14.35 -14.83
C THR A 109 -4.50 15.05 -16.08
N ASN A 110 -5.18 16.14 -16.45
CA ASN A 110 -4.84 16.92 -17.65
C ASN A 110 -3.44 17.51 -17.52
N ASN A 111 -2.61 17.33 -18.54
CA ASN A 111 -1.30 17.96 -18.62
C ASN A 111 -1.41 19.23 -19.46
N GLU A 112 -0.72 20.29 -19.06
CA GLU A 112 -0.72 21.56 -19.79
C GLU A 112 0.70 21.91 -20.24
N ASN A 113 0.82 22.55 -21.40
CA ASN A 113 2.09 23.07 -21.89
C ASN A 113 2.10 24.60 -21.79
N TYR A 114 3.28 25.21 -21.57
CA TYR A 114 3.41 26.66 -21.40
C TYR A 114 4.50 27.29 -22.28
N GLY A 115 5.23 26.47 -23.04
CA GLY A 115 6.23 26.98 -23.97
C GLY A 115 7.31 26.00 -24.34
N ILE A 116 7.99 26.33 -25.44
CA ILE A 116 9.12 25.58 -25.98
C ILE A 116 10.20 26.56 -26.46
N THR A 117 11.47 26.24 -26.19
CA THR A 117 12.61 27.01 -26.71
C THR A 117 13.79 26.07 -27.02
N THR A 118 14.78 26.55 -27.78
CA THR A 118 16.02 25.80 -28.04
C THR A 118 17.26 26.61 -27.76
N ASP A 119 18.34 25.91 -27.39
CA ASP A 119 19.69 26.47 -27.31
C ASP A 119 20.43 26.44 -28.64
N ASN A 120 21.59 27.09 -28.70
CA ASN A 120 22.42 27.07 -29.91
C ASN A 120 22.95 25.68 -30.27
N SER A 121 22.92 24.71 -29.36
CA SER A 121 23.27 23.31 -29.61
C SER A 121 22.08 22.48 -30.13
N GLY A 122 20.87 23.05 -30.13
CA GLY A 122 19.63 22.42 -30.56
C GLY A 122 18.94 21.57 -29.50
N HIS A 123 19.36 21.62 -28.23
CA HIS A 123 18.58 21.04 -27.14
C HIS A 123 17.26 21.77 -27.02
N VAL A 124 16.21 21.02 -26.72
CA VAL A 124 14.83 21.50 -26.67
C VAL A 124 14.37 21.56 -25.23
N TYR A 125 13.83 22.70 -24.82
CA TYR A 125 13.37 22.94 -23.46
C TYR A 125 11.87 23.19 -23.48
N ILE A 126 11.16 22.48 -22.63
CA ILE A 126 9.70 22.45 -22.58
C ILE A 126 9.26 22.81 -21.17
N ALA A 127 8.37 23.78 -21.05
CA ALA A 127 7.67 24.06 -19.80
C ALA A 127 6.27 23.44 -19.82
N GLY A 128 5.87 22.83 -18.71
CA GLY A 128 4.52 22.29 -18.56
C GLY A 128 4.10 22.09 -17.11
N SER A 129 2.80 21.85 -16.92
CA SER A 129 2.24 21.37 -15.67
C SER A 129 1.83 19.90 -15.77
N PHE A 130 2.10 19.20 -14.67
CA PHE A 130 1.75 17.80 -14.50
C PHE A 130 0.93 17.69 -13.20
N PRO A 131 -0.34 18.15 -13.20
CA PRO A 131 -1.19 18.12 -12.01
C PRO A 131 -1.47 16.68 -11.56
N HIS A 132 -1.95 16.47 -10.34
CA HIS A 132 -2.38 15.13 -9.88
C HIS A 132 -3.60 15.21 -8.94
N SER A 133 -4.33 14.10 -8.84
CA SER A 133 -5.32 13.87 -7.79
C SER A 133 -5.26 12.42 -7.27
N GLY A 134 -4.67 12.17 -6.09
CA GLY A 134 -4.64 10.86 -5.43
C GLY A 134 -3.27 10.18 -5.29
N PRO A 135 -3.12 9.16 -4.42
CA PRO A 135 -1.83 8.78 -3.84
C PRO A 135 -0.78 8.14 -4.78
N THR A 136 -1.11 7.79 -6.03
CA THR A 136 -0.15 7.12 -6.93
C THR A 136 -0.40 7.46 -8.40
N HIS A 137 0.52 8.24 -9.02
CA HIS A 137 0.55 8.48 -10.46
C HIS A 137 1.96 8.36 -11.03
N THR A 138 2.01 8.15 -12.34
CA THR A 138 3.26 8.07 -13.11
C THR A 138 3.23 9.14 -14.18
N LEU A 139 4.25 10.00 -14.21
CA LEU A 139 4.52 10.89 -15.34
C LEU A 139 5.40 10.13 -16.34
N TYR A 140 4.99 10.10 -17.59
CA TYR A 140 5.73 9.48 -18.67
C TYR A 140 6.28 10.53 -19.62
N ILE A 141 7.56 10.37 -19.98
CA ILE A 141 8.22 11.18 -21.00
C ILE A 141 8.48 10.28 -22.21
N GLY A 142 7.50 10.13 -23.11
CA GLY A 142 7.58 9.20 -24.22
C GLY A 142 7.73 7.75 -23.74
N TYR A 143 8.67 7.03 -24.36
CA TYR A 143 9.12 5.69 -23.94
C TYR A 143 10.46 5.74 -23.21
N ASP A 144 11.02 6.93 -23.00
CA ASP A 144 12.41 7.12 -22.54
C ASP A 144 12.50 6.86 -21.04
N THR A 145 11.57 7.43 -20.28
CA THR A 145 11.55 7.34 -18.83
C THR A 145 10.15 7.53 -18.28
N SER A 146 9.95 7.05 -17.06
CA SER A 146 8.76 7.32 -16.28
C SER A 146 9.15 7.61 -14.83
N PHE A 147 8.40 8.53 -14.23
CA PHE A 147 8.61 8.94 -12.85
C PHE A 147 7.37 8.53 -12.05
N ALA A 148 7.51 7.44 -11.29
CA ALA A 148 6.53 7.05 -10.31
C ALA A 148 6.67 7.94 -9.07
N THR A 149 5.56 8.37 -8.49
CA THR A 149 5.45 9.14 -7.23
C THR A 149 5.79 10.64 -7.33
N PHE A 150 4.75 11.47 -7.53
CA PHE A 150 4.74 12.88 -7.15
C PHE A 150 3.51 13.14 -6.28
N PRO A 151 3.64 13.77 -5.10
CA PRO A 151 2.52 13.94 -4.20
C PRO A 151 1.64 15.17 -4.51
N TYR A 152 2.00 16.06 -5.45
CA TYR A 152 1.22 17.26 -5.83
C TYR A 152 1.41 17.64 -7.31
N SER A 153 0.59 18.58 -7.79
CA SER A 153 0.76 19.23 -9.09
C SER A 153 2.13 19.88 -9.20
N THR A 154 2.87 19.53 -10.25
CA THR A 154 4.23 20.03 -10.44
C THR A 154 4.35 20.83 -11.74
N LEU A 155 4.81 22.07 -11.62
CA LEU A 155 5.39 22.80 -12.74
C LEU A 155 6.81 22.29 -12.96
N GLY A 156 7.23 22.13 -14.21
CA GLY A 156 8.58 21.73 -14.50
C GLY A 156 9.08 22.09 -15.89
N VAL A 157 10.40 22.06 -16.01
CA VAL A 157 11.12 22.19 -17.28
C VAL A 157 11.70 20.83 -17.64
N ILE A 158 11.42 20.38 -18.85
CA ILE A 158 11.99 19.18 -19.46
C ILE A 158 13.00 19.62 -20.51
N GLN A 159 14.18 19.02 -20.49
CA GLN A 159 15.12 19.11 -21.60
C GLN A 159 15.11 17.80 -22.40
N LEU A 160 14.98 17.94 -23.71
CA LEU A 160 15.26 16.91 -24.69
C LEU A 160 16.50 17.28 -25.50
N ASP A 161 17.22 16.28 -26.01
CA ASP A 161 18.23 16.53 -27.03
C ASP A 161 17.59 16.84 -28.41
N THR A 162 18.42 17.08 -29.42
CA THR A 162 17.96 17.42 -30.79
C THR A 162 17.14 16.29 -31.43
N LEU A 163 17.18 15.08 -30.86
CA LEU A 163 16.48 13.86 -31.26
C LEU A 163 15.22 13.58 -30.46
N GLY A 164 14.92 14.46 -29.51
CA GLY A 164 13.81 14.25 -28.61
C GLY A 164 14.12 13.19 -27.57
N ALA A 165 15.36 12.77 -27.32
CA ALA A 165 15.66 11.92 -26.17
C ALA A 165 15.67 12.74 -24.89
N PHE A 166 15.05 12.20 -23.85
CA PHE A 166 15.00 12.82 -22.54
C PHE A 166 16.40 12.91 -21.90
N ASN A 167 16.78 14.13 -21.48
CA ASN A 167 18.00 14.36 -20.71
C ASN A 167 17.69 14.53 -19.22
N TRP A 168 16.86 15.53 -18.88
CA TRP A 168 16.50 15.82 -17.50
C TRP A 168 15.16 16.54 -17.39
N ILE A 169 14.57 16.46 -16.19
CA ILE A 169 13.43 17.26 -15.77
C ILE A 169 13.78 17.98 -14.47
N ARG A 170 13.32 19.22 -14.31
CA ARG A 170 13.42 20.01 -13.07
C ARG A 170 12.05 20.53 -12.69
N PHE A 171 11.60 20.15 -11.51
CA PHE A 171 10.36 20.65 -10.94
C PHE A 171 10.62 21.91 -10.11
N VAL A 172 9.60 22.74 -9.99
CA VAL A 172 9.62 23.89 -9.06
C VAL A 172 9.50 23.37 -7.63
N GLY A 173 10.61 23.39 -6.90
CA GLY A 173 10.68 22.93 -5.50
C GLY A 173 11.10 21.46 -5.33
N PRO A 174 11.14 20.97 -4.08
CA PRO A 174 11.61 19.63 -3.74
C PRO A 174 10.55 18.55 -4.01
N SER A 175 10.98 17.34 -4.29
CA SER A 175 10.11 16.18 -4.59
C SER A 175 9.40 15.56 -3.38
N THR A 176 9.63 16.05 -2.15
CA THR A 176 9.32 15.31 -0.90
C THR A 176 8.32 15.97 0.07
N PHE A 177 7.68 17.11 -0.25
CA PHE A 177 6.78 17.79 0.71
C PHE A 177 5.29 17.61 0.42
N ALA A 178 4.52 17.44 1.50
CA ALA A 178 3.11 17.01 1.58
C ALA A 178 2.03 18.13 1.46
N SER A 179 2.34 19.37 1.03
CA SER A 179 1.32 20.43 1.12
C SER A 179 1.60 21.76 0.40
N ILE A 180 2.12 21.84 -0.84
CA ILE A 180 2.15 23.16 -1.52
C ILE A 180 1.91 23.07 -3.04
N SER A 181 1.01 23.92 -3.52
CA SER A 181 0.64 24.17 -4.92
C SER A 181 1.56 25.21 -5.57
N ALA A 182 2.31 24.84 -6.60
CA ALA A 182 2.48 25.77 -7.72
C ALA A 182 1.17 25.70 -8.52
N PHE A 183 0.50 26.83 -8.75
CA PHE A 183 -0.81 26.83 -9.40
C PHE A 183 -0.67 26.40 -10.86
N ALA A 184 -1.29 25.27 -11.21
CA ALA A 184 -1.26 24.65 -12.53
C ALA A 184 -2.32 25.20 -13.49
N GLY A 185 -2.85 26.41 -13.27
CA GLY A 185 -3.92 26.99 -14.08
C GLY A 185 -3.61 28.41 -14.54
N GLN A 186 -2.33 28.74 -14.68
CA GLN A 186 -1.83 30.05 -15.12
C GLN A 186 -0.74 29.83 -16.16
N SER A 187 -0.58 30.77 -17.09
CA SER A 187 0.53 30.80 -18.04
C SER A 187 1.90 30.86 -17.33
N ASN A 188 2.90 30.12 -17.82
CA ASN A 188 4.26 30.09 -17.26
C ASN A 188 5.32 30.05 -18.37
N PRO A 189 5.63 31.20 -19.01
CA PRO A 189 6.44 31.19 -20.22
C PRO A 189 7.88 30.77 -19.95
N ILE A 190 8.47 30.15 -20.97
CA ILE A 190 9.87 29.75 -21.01
C ILE A 190 10.62 30.54 -22.08
N VAL A 191 11.78 31.09 -21.73
CA VAL A 191 12.60 31.89 -22.63
C VAL A 191 14.08 31.55 -22.44
N MET A 192 14.91 31.91 -23.42
CA MET A 192 16.34 31.64 -23.38
C MET A 192 17.16 32.91 -23.52
N ASP A 193 18.19 33.04 -22.69
CA ASP A 193 19.12 34.17 -22.74
C ASP A 193 20.19 34.01 -23.84
N GLY A 194 21.10 34.99 -23.95
CA GLY A 194 22.21 34.94 -24.91
C GLY A 194 23.34 33.97 -24.54
N SER A 195 23.29 33.36 -23.35
CA SER A 195 24.29 32.41 -22.83
C SER A 195 23.78 30.96 -22.81
N ASP A 196 22.66 30.69 -23.50
CA ASP A 196 21.99 29.39 -23.54
C ASP A 196 21.46 28.91 -22.16
N ASN A 197 21.21 29.84 -21.23
CA ASN A 197 20.46 29.53 -20.00
C ASN A 197 18.97 29.64 -20.25
N VAL A 198 18.23 28.66 -19.75
CA VAL A 198 16.77 28.63 -19.84
C VAL A 198 16.16 29.30 -18.62
N HIS A 199 15.25 30.22 -18.87
CA HIS A 199 14.49 30.96 -17.86
C HIS A 199 13.05 30.48 -17.86
N PHE A 200 12.59 29.98 -16.72
CA PHE A 200 11.22 29.58 -16.51
C PHE A 200 10.53 30.59 -15.60
N ILE A 201 9.59 31.35 -16.15
CA ILE A 201 8.89 32.41 -15.43
C ILE A 201 7.62 31.82 -14.82
N CYS A 202 7.69 31.47 -13.54
CA CYS A 202 6.58 30.85 -12.82
C CYS A 202 5.64 31.94 -12.27
N GLY A 203 4.40 31.98 -12.75
CA GLY A 203 3.42 33.02 -12.42
C GLY A 203 2.97 33.03 -10.95
N SER A 204 2.78 31.84 -10.35
CA SER A 204 2.34 31.73 -8.96
C SER A 204 2.99 30.54 -8.24
N VAL A 205 4.11 30.81 -7.55
CA VAL A 205 4.76 29.84 -6.65
C VAL A 205 4.18 30.00 -5.24
N GLY A 206 3.67 28.91 -4.65
CA GLY A 206 3.12 28.92 -3.28
C GLY A 206 4.16 29.31 -2.22
N VAL A 207 3.73 29.72 -1.03
CA VAL A 207 4.64 30.15 0.06
C VAL A 207 5.33 28.95 0.71
N GLY A 208 6.63 29.09 0.98
CA GLY A 208 7.42 28.12 1.75
C GLY A 208 8.01 26.99 0.93
N ILE A 209 7.92 27.03 -0.41
CA ILE A 209 8.57 26.06 -1.30
C ILE A 209 10.06 26.39 -1.36
N PRO A 210 10.97 25.49 -0.95
CA PRO A 210 12.39 25.75 -1.09
C PRO A 210 12.78 25.60 -2.56
N LEU A 211 13.06 26.73 -3.21
CA LEU A 211 13.47 26.78 -4.61
C LEU A 211 14.98 26.51 -4.76
N SER A 212 15.76 26.86 -3.75
CA SER A 212 17.18 26.55 -3.65
C SER A 212 17.59 26.39 -2.19
N SER A 213 18.87 26.10 -1.92
CA SER A 213 19.41 26.02 -0.54
C SER A 213 19.29 27.34 0.24
N SER A 214 19.13 28.47 -0.45
CA SER A 214 19.08 29.81 0.15
C SER A 214 17.80 30.58 -0.14
N VAL A 215 16.90 30.05 -0.98
CA VAL A 215 15.67 30.72 -1.38
C VAL A 215 14.46 29.85 -1.05
N SER A 216 13.63 30.34 -0.14
CA SER A 216 12.27 29.85 0.08
C SER A 216 11.30 30.80 -0.61
N SER A 217 10.37 30.24 -1.39
CA SER A 217 9.37 31.03 -2.08
C SER A 217 8.40 31.72 -1.11
N HIS A 218 7.89 32.85 -1.58
CA HIS A 218 6.71 33.55 -1.11
C HIS A 218 5.73 33.62 -2.28
N TYR A 219 4.46 33.99 -2.05
CA TYR A 219 3.53 34.22 -3.16
C TYR A 219 4.08 35.30 -4.12
N GLY A 220 4.05 35.00 -5.42
CA GLY A 220 4.43 35.90 -6.50
C GLY A 220 5.08 35.19 -7.67
N VAL A 221 5.61 35.99 -8.59
CA VAL A 221 6.25 35.54 -9.83
C VAL A 221 7.74 35.31 -9.62
N TYR A 222 8.27 34.19 -10.10
CA TYR A 222 9.70 33.85 -10.02
C TYR A 222 10.30 33.58 -11.40
N ASP A 223 11.52 34.05 -11.62
CA ASP A 223 12.40 33.53 -12.66
C ASP A 223 13.31 32.45 -12.07
N LEU A 224 13.13 31.22 -12.56
CA LEU A 224 14.02 30.10 -12.29
C LEU A 224 14.92 29.89 -13.50
N THR A 225 16.22 30.11 -13.32
CA THR A 225 17.21 30.03 -14.39
C THR A 225 18.00 28.74 -14.27
N TYR A 226 18.06 27.96 -15.34
CA TYR A 226 18.83 26.73 -15.41
C TYR A 226 19.86 26.80 -16.55
N ASP A 227 21.03 26.20 -16.33
CA ASP A 227 21.97 25.95 -17.42
C ASP A 227 21.56 24.74 -18.26
N ALA A 228 22.33 24.42 -19.30
CA ALA A 228 22.08 23.27 -20.17
C ALA A 228 22.16 21.90 -19.46
N SER A 229 22.80 21.80 -18.29
CA SER A 229 22.82 20.56 -17.48
C SER A 229 21.59 20.42 -16.57
N GLY A 230 20.74 21.44 -16.52
CA GLY A 230 19.62 21.53 -15.59
C GLY A 230 20.05 21.93 -14.19
N THR A 231 21.25 22.52 -14.03
CA THR A 231 21.67 23.10 -12.75
C THR A 231 20.96 24.44 -12.57
N LEU A 232 20.26 24.62 -11.46
CA LEU A 232 19.62 25.88 -11.10
C LEU A 232 20.70 26.93 -10.78
N LEU A 233 20.79 27.96 -11.60
CA LEU A 233 21.73 29.08 -11.44
C LEU A 233 21.16 30.15 -10.50
N SER A 234 19.86 30.44 -10.64
CA SER A 234 19.17 31.42 -9.80
C SER A 234 17.68 31.13 -9.67
N ALA A 235 17.13 31.51 -8.52
CA ALA A 235 15.68 31.55 -8.26
C ALA A 235 15.35 32.93 -7.70
N THR A 236 14.85 33.83 -8.56
CA THR A 236 14.69 35.24 -8.20
C THR A 236 13.23 35.66 -8.35
N GLN A 237 12.68 36.25 -7.29
CA GLN A 237 11.33 36.80 -7.32
C GLN A 237 11.31 38.09 -8.16
N LEU A 238 10.43 38.17 -9.16
CA LEU A 238 10.31 39.36 -10.03
C LEU A 238 9.49 40.46 -9.34
N LEU A 239 8.30 40.10 -8.87
CA LEU A 239 7.36 41.00 -8.23
C LEU A 239 6.73 40.33 -7.01
N GLN A 240 6.67 41.06 -5.90
CA GLN A 240 6.02 40.63 -4.65
C GLN A 240 4.51 40.95 -4.70
N ASP A 241 3.84 40.47 -5.73
CA ASP A 241 2.42 40.71 -5.95
C ASP A 241 1.72 39.38 -6.23
N THR A 242 0.78 39.04 -5.36
CA THR A 242 0.08 37.76 -5.35
C THR A 242 -1.04 37.68 -6.37
N THR A 243 -1.26 38.75 -7.15
CA THR A 243 -2.38 38.89 -8.09
C THR A 243 -1.94 38.89 -9.54
N LEU A 244 -0.63 38.80 -9.80
CA LEU A 244 -0.06 38.82 -11.15
C LEU A 244 -0.09 37.44 -11.79
N GLU A 245 -0.46 37.45 -13.05
CA GLU A 245 -0.27 36.35 -13.98
C GLU A 245 0.75 36.78 -15.05
N VAL A 246 1.53 35.84 -15.57
CA VAL A 246 2.51 36.12 -16.63
C VAL A 246 2.17 35.27 -17.84
N ASP A 247 1.68 35.90 -18.89
CA ASP A 247 1.22 35.21 -20.10
C ASP A 247 2.34 35.03 -21.13
N GLY A 248 3.28 35.97 -21.18
CA GLY A 248 4.39 35.90 -22.12
C GLY A 248 5.63 36.61 -21.61
N ALA A 249 6.78 36.16 -22.10
CA ALA A 249 8.08 36.72 -21.75
C ALA A 249 8.99 36.80 -22.98
N ALA A 250 9.95 37.72 -22.92
CA ALA A 250 11.06 37.82 -23.86
C ALA A 250 12.32 38.25 -23.11
N ILE A 251 13.47 37.71 -23.52
CA ILE A 251 14.78 38.19 -23.08
C ILE A 251 15.49 38.84 -24.26
N ASP A 252 15.98 40.06 -24.06
CA ASP A 252 16.94 40.66 -24.97
C ASP A 252 18.26 39.89 -24.82
N LYS A 253 18.62 39.11 -25.85
CA LYS A 253 19.80 38.23 -25.84
C LYS A 253 21.11 39.01 -25.73
N SER A 254 21.12 40.30 -26.09
CA SER A 254 22.32 41.15 -26.02
C SER A 254 22.55 41.73 -24.62
N THR A 255 21.46 42.09 -23.91
CA THR A 255 21.55 42.78 -22.62
C THR A 255 21.15 41.92 -21.42
N GLY A 256 20.45 40.81 -21.63
CA GLY A 256 19.90 39.94 -20.58
C GLY A 256 18.67 40.51 -19.86
N LYS A 257 18.15 41.65 -20.30
CA LYS A 257 16.91 42.24 -19.76
C LYS A 257 15.73 41.33 -20.04
N LEU A 258 14.89 41.14 -19.03
CA LEU A 258 13.66 40.36 -19.12
C LEU A 258 12.48 41.31 -19.30
N TYR A 259 11.61 40.97 -20.24
CA TYR A 259 10.35 41.65 -20.48
C TYR A 259 9.24 40.63 -20.31
N VAL A 260 8.18 41.01 -19.61
CA VAL A 260 7.02 40.14 -19.39
C VAL A 260 5.74 40.90 -19.64
N HIS A 261 4.70 40.21 -20.09
CA HIS A 261 3.33 40.71 -20.04
C HIS A 261 2.41 39.70 -19.39
N GLY A 262 1.28 40.15 -18.91
CA GLY A 262 0.22 39.29 -18.43
C GLY A 262 -0.96 40.08 -17.90
N THR A 263 -1.75 39.46 -17.02
CA THR A 263 -2.90 40.10 -16.38
C THR A 263 -2.73 40.20 -14.86
N ARG A 264 -3.63 40.97 -14.22
CA ARG A 264 -3.64 41.14 -12.77
C ARG A 264 -5.06 41.05 -12.22
N SER A 265 -5.29 40.22 -11.21
CA SER A 265 -6.62 39.95 -10.63
C SER A 265 -7.13 41.00 -9.62
N ALA A 266 -6.33 42.01 -9.24
CA ALA A 266 -6.73 43.09 -8.32
C ALA A 266 -6.29 44.50 -8.78
N PRO A 267 -6.95 45.58 -8.29
CA PRO A 267 -6.69 46.94 -8.75
C PRO A 267 -5.29 47.53 -8.52
N PHE A 268 -4.86 48.38 -9.45
CA PHE A 268 -3.70 49.27 -9.32
C PHE A 268 -4.15 50.72 -9.13
N TYR A 269 -3.58 51.45 -8.17
CA TYR A 269 -3.90 52.86 -7.92
C TYR A 269 -2.89 53.77 -8.63
N LEU A 270 -3.10 54.05 -9.93
CA LEU A 270 -2.41 55.17 -10.61
C LEU A 270 -3.08 56.52 -10.32
N THR A 271 -4.31 56.50 -9.78
CA THR A 271 -5.06 57.64 -9.24
C THR A 271 -5.95 57.20 -8.07
N SER A 272 -6.65 58.13 -7.40
CA SER A 272 -7.45 57.90 -6.19
C SER A 272 -8.72 57.04 -6.36
N SER A 273 -8.83 56.24 -7.43
CA SER A 273 -9.95 55.33 -7.65
C SER A 273 -9.45 53.93 -8.01
N PRO A 274 -9.89 52.87 -7.30
CA PRO A 274 -9.52 51.49 -7.62
C PRO A 274 -10.23 51.03 -8.90
N MET A 275 -9.50 50.43 -9.83
CA MET A 275 -10.06 49.76 -11.01
C MET A 275 -9.59 48.30 -11.06
N SER A 276 -10.51 47.34 -11.07
CA SER A 276 -10.19 45.91 -11.20
C SER A 276 -9.72 45.57 -12.62
N TYR A 277 -8.76 44.62 -12.70
CA TYR A 277 -8.29 43.87 -13.89
C TYR A 277 -7.66 44.69 -15.04
N HIS A 278 -6.32 44.63 -15.17
CA HIS A 278 -5.56 45.32 -16.22
C HIS A 278 -4.44 44.44 -16.78
N PRO A 279 -4.35 44.25 -18.12
CA PRO A 279 -3.15 43.74 -18.76
C PRO A 279 -1.98 44.68 -18.51
N TYR A 280 -0.83 44.11 -18.15
CA TYR A 280 0.40 44.84 -17.90
C TYR A 280 1.54 44.32 -18.77
N ILE A 281 2.54 45.18 -18.94
CA ILE A 281 3.85 44.86 -19.50
C ILE A 281 4.91 45.47 -18.59
N ALA A 282 5.97 44.72 -18.30
CA ALA A 282 7.03 45.15 -17.40
C ALA A 282 8.41 44.76 -17.95
N ALA A 283 9.42 45.55 -17.58
CA ALA A 283 10.82 45.28 -17.87
C ALA A 283 11.63 45.14 -16.58
N PHE A 284 12.55 44.19 -16.59
CA PHE A 284 13.45 43.88 -15.50
C PHE A 284 14.89 43.88 -15.98
N ASP A 285 15.81 44.28 -15.10
CA ASP A 285 17.24 44.20 -15.38
C ASP A 285 17.76 42.75 -15.32
N VAL A 286 19.07 42.59 -15.54
CA VAL A 286 19.75 41.28 -15.48
C VAL A 286 19.71 40.64 -14.09
N SER A 287 19.51 41.45 -13.05
CA SER A 287 19.36 41.00 -11.65
C SER A 287 17.90 40.86 -11.24
N ARG A 288 16.97 40.99 -12.20
CA ARG A 288 15.52 40.92 -12.04
C ARG A 288 14.89 42.00 -11.18
N ASN A 289 15.54 43.16 -11.06
CA ASN A 289 14.90 44.34 -10.48
C ASN A 289 13.99 45.01 -11.52
N LEU A 290 12.81 45.44 -11.09
CA LEU A 290 11.86 46.17 -11.94
C LEU A 290 12.47 47.50 -12.43
N ILE A 291 12.47 47.71 -13.74
CA ILE A 291 12.90 48.96 -14.39
C ILE A 291 11.68 49.86 -14.63
N TRP A 292 10.66 49.33 -15.29
CA TRP A 292 9.40 50.02 -15.58
C TRP A 292 8.25 49.02 -15.74
N THR A 293 7.03 49.51 -15.55
CA THR A 293 5.79 48.76 -15.79
C THR A 293 4.76 49.70 -16.40
N ASP A 294 3.96 49.18 -17.33
CA ASP A 294 2.93 49.91 -18.05
C ASP A 294 1.70 49.03 -18.29
N THR A 295 0.59 49.65 -18.66
CA THR A 295 -0.70 48.97 -18.82
C THR A 295 -1.32 49.22 -20.20
N LEU A 296 -2.12 48.25 -20.62
CA LEU A 296 -3.07 48.40 -21.70
C LEU A 296 -4.47 48.56 -21.10
N SER A 297 -5.19 49.60 -21.50
CA SER A 297 -6.49 49.93 -20.90
C SER A 297 -7.54 50.19 -21.96
N ASN A 298 -8.76 49.83 -21.63
CA ASN A 298 -9.95 50.19 -22.39
C ASN A 298 -10.86 51.02 -21.47
N PRO A 299 -10.95 52.34 -21.67
CA PRO A 299 -11.73 53.22 -20.81
C PRO A 299 -13.24 53.11 -21.06
N LEU A 300 -13.68 52.36 -22.08
CA LEU A 300 -15.10 52.19 -22.41
C LEU A 300 -15.65 50.84 -21.93
N ILE A 301 -14.83 49.79 -21.95
CA ILE A 301 -15.23 48.42 -21.62
C ILE A 301 -14.12 47.79 -20.78
N VAL A 302 -14.42 47.52 -19.51
CA VAL A 302 -13.50 46.82 -18.59
C VAL A 302 -13.30 45.39 -19.13
N ASP A 303 -12.09 44.84 -19.01
CA ASP A 303 -11.71 43.47 -19.42
C ASP A 303 -11.66 43.19 -20.94
N ALA A 304 -11.87 44.19 -21.78
CA ALA A 304 -11.82 44.01 -23.24
C ALA A 304 -10.49 44.47 -23.87
N ALA A 305 -9.38 44.19 -23.19
CA ALA A 305 -8.02 44.46 -23.64
C ALA A 305 -7.10 43.31 -23.20
N ALA A 306 -6.16 42.90 -24.05
CA ALA A 306 -5.17 41.88 -23.71
C ALA A 306 -3.85 42.08 -24.48
N PHE A 307 -2.73 41.73 -23.84
CA PHE A 307 -1.48 41.43 -24.55
C PHE A 307 -1.50 39.96 -24.96
N ALA A 308 -0.95 39.65 -26.13
CA ALA A 308 -0.92 38.29 -26.66
C ALA A 308 0.50 37.72 -26.72
N SER A 309 1.45 38.47 -27.29
CA SER A 309 2.83 37.99 -27.46
C SER A 309 3.85 39.12 -27.50
N ILE A 310 5.09 38.82 -27.12
CA ILE A 310 6.21 39.76 -27.04
C ILE A 310 7.50 39.14 -27.59
N VAL A 311 8.29 39.94 -28.31
CA VAL A 311 9.68 39.63 -28.70
C VAL A 311 10.56 40.88 -28.58
N SER A 312 11.86 40.68 -28.31
CA SER A 312 12.87 41.74 -28.31
C SER A 312 13.84 41.55 -29.47
N ASP A 313 14.27 42.65 -30.09
CA ASP A 313 15.45 42.65 -30.98
C ASP A 313 16.76 42.74 -30.18
N ASP A 314 17.89 42.57 -30.88
CA ASP A 314 19.25 42.56 -30.32
C ASP A 314 19.75 43.94 -29.83
N ILE A 315 18.90 44.98 -29.87
CA ILE A 315 19.20 46.31 -29.33
C ILE A 315 18.16 46.76 -28.30
N GLY A 316 17.28 45.83 -27.87
CA GLY A 316 16.34 46.00 -26.78
C GLY A 316 15.04 46.74 -27.13
N HIS A 317 14.69 46.91 -28.41
CA HIS A 317 13.32 47.30 -28.76
C HIS A 317 12.39 46.11 -28.63
N LEU A 318 11.16 46.39 -28.23
CA LEU A 318 10.12 45.37 -28.06
C LEU A 318 9.11 45.46 -29.18
N TYR A 319 8.67 44.31 -29.66
CA TYR A 319 7.52 44.19 -30.54
C TYR A 319 6.48 43.35 -29.83
N VAL A 320 5.27 43.88 -29.75
CA VAL A 320 4.20 43.32 -28.92
C VAL A 320 2.93 43.26 -29.75
N THR A 321 2.23 42.13 -29.70
CA THR A 321 0.85 42.04 -30.17
C THR A 321 -0.11 42.20 -29.01
N CYS A 322 -1.17 42.95 -29.24
CA CYS A 322 -2.25 43.15 -28.29
C CYS A 322 -3.58 43.33 -29.02
N GLY A 323 -4.68 43.27 -28.30
CA GLY A 323 -6.00 43.43 -28.88
C GLY A 323 -7.03 43.96 -27.89
N GLY A 324 -8.18 44.33 -28.42
CA GLY A 324 -9.33 44.79 -27.64
C GLY A 324 -10.45 45.30 -28.54
N ASN A 325 -11.56 45.74 -27.97
CA ASN A 325 -12.66 46.39 -28.68
C ASN A 325 -12.81 47.86 -28.25
N GLY A 326 -13.55 48.69 -28.99
CA GLY A 326 -13.78 50.08 -28.61
C GLY A 326 -12.50 50.95 -28.63
N LYS A 327 -12.24 51.72 -27.56
CA LYS A 327 -11.09 52.64 -27.47
C LYS A 327 -9.95 52.00 -26.67
N LEU A 328 -8.95 51.44 -27.31
CA LEU A 328 -7.79 50.87 -26.61
C LEU A 328 -6.69 51.93 -26.42
N VAL A 329 -6.07 52.00 -25.24
CA VAL A 329 -5.07 53.01 -24.88
C VAL A 329 -3.89 52.36 -24.14
N TYR A 330 -2.68 52.63 -24.62
CA TYR A 330 -1.43 52.27 -23.94
C TYR A 330 -0.91 53.42 -23.05
N LYS A 331 -0.37 53.14 -21.86
CA LYS A 331 0.11 54.13 -20.88
C LYS A 331 -0.94 55.17 -20.40
N HIS A 332 -2.23 54.89 -20.57
CA HIS A 332 -3.34 55.79 -20.21
C HIS A 332 -3.33 57.21 -20.86
N ASP A 333 -2.50 57.50 -21.88
CA ASP A 333 -2.56 58.77 -22.64
C ASP A 333 -3.66 58.71 -23.70
N THR A 334 -4.75 59.42 -23.44
CA THR A 334 -5.99 59.35 -24.23
C THR A 334 -5.94 60.05 -25.59
N SER A 335 -4.87 60.78 -25.92
CA SER A 335 -4.77 61.60 -27.14
C SER A 335 -3.69 61.13 -28.12
N SER A 336 -2.48 60.80 -27.65
CA SER A 336 -1.36 60.37 -28.50
C SER A 336 -1.27 58.84 -28.66
N ASN A 337 -1.75 58.08 -27.66
CA ASN A 337 -1.58 56.63 -27.58
C ASN A 337 -2.86 55.82 -27.86
N THR A 338 -3.94 56.44 -28.36
CA THR A 338 -5.16 55.69 -28.77
C THR A 338 -4.86 54.69 -29.88
N MET A 339 -4.99 53.39 -29.61
CA MET A 339 -4.52 52.32 -30.49
C MET A 339 -5.45 52.05 -31.67
N SER A 340 -6.76 52.00 -31.42
CA SER A 340 -7.82 52.05 -32.43
C SER A 340 -9.13 52.50 -31.74
N THR A 341 -10.15 52.79 -32.55
CA THR A 341 -11.51 53.14 -32.12
C THR A 341 -12.55 52.23 -32.78
N SER A 342 -12.15 51.08 -33.30
CA SER A 342 -13.05 50.13 -33.96
C SER A 342 -14.14 49.66 -32.97
N PRO A 343 -15.41 49.58 -33.40
CA PRO A 343 -16.47 49.04 -32.56
C PRO A 343 -16.36 47.53 -32.37
N TYR A 344 -15.70 46.83 -33.31
CA TYR A 344 -15.38 45.40 -33.22
C TYR A 344 -14.00 45.16 -32.62
N PHE A 345 -13.76 43.97 -32.10
CA PHE A 345 -12.42 43.55 -31.66
C PHE A 345 -11.38 43.75 -32.78
N PHE A 346 -10.24 44.35 -32.42
CA PHE A 346 -9.14 44.62 -33.31
C PHE A 346 -7.82 44.20 -32.66
N SER A 347 -6.89 43.79 -33.50
CA SER A 347 -5.52 43.49 -33.08
C SER A 347 -4.59 44.63 -33.42
N VAL A 348 -3.53 44.79 -32.64
CA VAL A 348 -2.52 45.83 -32.80
C VAL A 348 -1.15 45.20 -32.63
N MET A 349 -0.28 45.48 -33.59
CA MET A 349 1.16 45.28 -33.42
C MET A 349 1.78 46.62 -33.03
N MET A 350 2.64 46.65 -32.02
CA MET A 350 3.32 47.87 -31.60
C MET A 350 4.81 47.66 -31.37
N LYS A 351 5.57 48.73 -31.58
CA LYS A 351 6.99 48.81 -31.21
C LYS A 351 7.18 49.71 -30.00
N LEU A 352 7.89 49.22 -29.01
CA LEU A 352 8.33 49.98 -27.84
C LEU A 352 9.84 50.15 -27.86
N ASP A 353 10.34 51.26 -27.30
CA ASP A 353 11.75 51.40 -26.97
C ASP A 353 12.13 50.69 -25.68
N THR A 354 13.43 50.71 -25.34
CA THR A 354 13.98 50.12 -24.12
C THR A 354 13.40 50.71 -22.82
N ALA A 355 12.73 51.87 -22.90
CA ALA A 355 12.07 52.55 -21.79
C ALA A 355 10.53 52.40 -21.84
N GLY A 356 10.01 51.48 -22.66
CA GLY A 356 8.59 51.21 -22.80
C GLY A 356 7.82 52.30 -23.54
N ASN A 357 8.46 53.24 -24.22
CA ASN A 357 7.75 54.28 -24.97
C ASN A 357 7.32 53.76 -26.34
N LEU A 358 6.05 54.00 -26.67
CA LEU A 358 5.48 53.65 -27.96
C LEU A 358 6.20 54.42 -29.09
N ARG A 359 6.74 53.68 -30.06
CA ARG A 359 7.40 54.24 -31.25
C ARG A 359 6.49 54.26 -32.46
N TRP A 360 5.80 53.16 -32.68
CA TRP A 360 4.76 53.05 -33.69
C TRP A 360 3.78 51.95 -33.29
N LYS A 361 2.61 52.00 -33.92
CA LYS A 361 1.57 50.97 -33.81
C LYS A 361 0.93 50.74 -35.16
N LYS A 362 0.47 49.52 -35.38
CA LYS A 362 -0.28 49.09 -36.55
C LYS A 362 -1.52 48.35 -36.09
N ALA A 363 -2.68 48.97 -36.28
CA ALA A 363 -3.97 48.37 -35.97
C ALA A 363 -4.49 47.58 -37.19
N TYR A 364 -5.01 46.40 -36.93
CA TYR A 364 -5.70 45.52 -37.85
C TYR A 364 -7.16 45.53 -37.42
N SER A 365 -7.96 46.38 -38.05
CA SER A 365 -9.38 46.52 -37.71
C SER A 365 -10.20 45.58 -38.57
N GLY A 366 -11.11 44.85 -37.93
CA GLY A 366 -11.97 43.86 -38.56
C GLY A 366 -13.41 44.35 -38.79
N THR A 367 -14.20 43.52 -39.45
CA THR A 367 -15.67 43.65 -39.53
C THR A 367 -16.41 42.71 -38.57
N SER A 368 -15.68 41.98 -37.71
CA SER A 368 -16.21 41.06 -36.70
C SER A 368 -15.35 41.11 -35.43
N ASP A 369 -15.87 40.56 -34.33
CA ASP A 369 -15.15 40.44 -33.05
C ASP A 369 -14.10 39.32 -33.01
N ILE A 370 -13.94 38.55 -34.10
CA ILE A 370 -12.92 37.51 -34.20
C ILE A 370 -11.78 38.07 -35.05
N ASN A 371 -10.78 38.62 -34.38
CA ASN A 371 -9.61 39.21 -35.02
C ASN A 371 -8.45 39.27 -34.03
N PHE A 372 -7.65 38.23 -34.00
CA PHE A 372 -6.57 38.03 -33.03
C PHE A 372 -5.20 38.04 -33.71
N LEU A 373 -4.18 38.51 -32.99
CA LEU A 373 -2.76 38.35 -33.32
C LEU A 373 -2.10 37.62 -32.15
N ASN A 374 -2.17 36.29 -32.19
CA ASN A 374 -1.84 35.42 -31.07
C ASN A 374 -0.34 35.33 -30.81
N ALA A 375 0.48 35.35 -31.87
CA ALA A 375 1.93 35.20 -31.73
C ALA A 375 2.72 36.17 -32.61
N ILE A 376 3.93 36.50 -32.17
CA ILE A 376 4.88 37.37 -32.87
C ILE A 376 6.29 36.76 -32.86
N THR A 377 7.05 36.97 -33.93
CA THR A 377 8.43 36.53 -34.04
C THR A 377 9.28 37.52 -34.85
N LEU A 378 10.59 37.46 -34.68
CA LEU A 378 11.55 38.23 -35.48
C LEU A 378 12.11 37.36 -36.60
N LEU A 379 12.22 37.96 -37.79
CA LEU A 379 12.96 37.38 -38.90
C LEU A 379 14.31 38.09 -39.06
N PRO A 380 15.29 37.43 -39.72
CA PRO A 380 16.46 38.11 -40.24
C PRO A 380 16.11 39.35 -41.09
N ASN A 381 17.05 40.28 -41.20
CA ASN A 381 16.94 41.52 -41.99
C ASN A 381 15.88 42.52 -41.47
N ASN A 382 15.78 42.68 -40.14
CA ASN A 382 14.91 43.69 -39.52
C ASN A 382 13.44 43.56 -39.93
N LYS A 383 12.96 42.31 -39.98
CA LYS A 383 11.55 41.99 -40.25
C LYS A 383 10.91 41.35 -39.02
N ILE A 384 9.61 41.54 -38.89
CA ILE A 384 8.79 41.06 -37.80
C ILE A 384 7.61 40.35 -38.45
N ALA A 385 7.20 39.20 -37.92
CA ALA A 385 5.98 38.54 -38.34
C ALA A 385 5.07 38.25 -37.16
N SER A 386 3.79 38.23 -37.45
CA SER A 386 2.77 37.77 -36.50
C SER A 386 1.79 36.85 -37.19
N ALA A 387 1.24 35.90 -36.44
CA ALA A 387 0.15 35.05 -36.87
C ALA A 387 -1.07 35.25 -35.97
N GLY A 388 -2.24 34.95 -36.51
CA GLY A 388 -3.47 34.93 -35.75
C GLY A 388 -4.69 34.53 -36.58
N THR A 389 -5.87 34.88 -36.07
CA THR A 389 -7.15 34.41 -36.60
C THR A 389 -8.06 35.57 -36.98
N ILE A 390 -8.83 35.40 -38.06
CA ILE A 390 -9.86 36.33 -38.50
C ILE A 390 -11.20 35.64 -38.80
N ALA A 391 -12.30 36.35 -38.54
CA ALA A 391 -13.56 36.15 -39.23
C ALA A 391 -14.00 37.47 -39.89
N GLY A 392 -14.48 37.40 -41.13
CA GLY A 392 -14.82 38.58 -41.92
C GLY A 392 -13.60 39.22 -42.58
N THR A 393 -13.59 40.55 -42.67
CA THR A 393 -12.52 41.29 -43.36
C THR A 393 -11.63 42.01 -42.38
N ILE A 394 -10.30 41.95 -42.57
CA ILE A 394 -9.35 42.83 -41.89
C ILE A 394 -8.62 43.72 -42.90
N ALA A 395 -8.35 44.95 -42.49
CA ALA A 395 -7.61 45.92 -43.31
C ALA A 395 -6.48 46.58 -42.51
N SER A 396 -5.33 46.79 -43.17
CA SER A 396 -4.16 47.44 -42.57
C SER A 396 -3.31 48.12 -43.64
N GLY A 397 -3.20 49.46 -43.58
CA GLY A 397 -2.29 50.19 -44.48
C GLY A 397 -2.63 50.18 -45.97
N GLY A 398 -3.88 49.91 -46.35
CA GLY A 398 -4.34 49.84 -47.74
C GLY A 398 -4.49 48.40 -48.27
N ASP A 399 -3.87 47.43 -47.61
CA ASP A 399 -4.05 46.01 -47.89
C ASP A 399 -5.22 45.43 -47.08
N THR A 400 -5.96 44.51 -47.70
CA THR A 400 -7.17 43.90 -47.14
C THR A 400 -7.14 42.40 -47.39
N ILE A 401 -7.48 41.61 -46.37
CA ILE A 401 -7.81 40.18 -46.52
C ILE A 401 -9.22 39.92 -46.00
N THR A 402 -9.92 38.99 -46.62
CA THR A 402 -11.33 38.69 -46.34
C THR A 402 -11.50 37.19 -46.19
N SER A 403 -12.09 36.75 -45.08
CA SER A 403 -12.51 35.37 -44.88
C SER A 403 -13.54 34.97 -45.93
N TYR A 404 -13.55 33.71 -46.33
CA TYR A 404 -14.51 33.22 -47.30
C TYR A 404 -15.92 33.15 -46.70
N SER A 405 -16.93 33.32 -47.55
CA SER A 405 -18.33 33.27 -47.12
C SER A 405 -18.71 31.86 -46.65
N GLY A 406 -19.09 31.71 -45.38
CA GLY A 406 -19.55 30.44 -44.80
C GLY A 406 -18.46 29.62 -44.11
N GLU A 407 -17.19 30.04 -44.21
CA GLU A 407 -16.06 29.52 -43.43
C GLU A 407 -15.89 30.43 -42.21
N GLY A 408 -15.87 29.87 -41.00
CA GLY A 408 -15.91 30.62 -39.75
C GLY A 408 -14.61 31.41 -39.51
N HIS A 409 -13.75 30.86 -38.67
CA HIS A 409 -12.41 31.38 -38.38
C HIS A 409 -11.44 30.98 -39.49
N ASN A 410 -10.53 31.88 -39.85
CA ASN A 410 -9.45 31.61 -40.79
C ASN A 410 -8.12 32.14 -40.24
N CYS A 411 -7.06 31.37 -40.46
CA CYS A 411 -5.71 31.74 -40.09
C CYS A 411 -5.16 32.84 -41.01
N TYR A 412 -4.28 33.70 -40.49
CA TYR A 412 -3.51 34.64 -41.30
C TYR A 412 -2.17 34.96 -40.65
N PHE A 413 -1.25 35.52 -41.43
CA PHE A 413 -0.04 36.11 -40.91
C PHE A 413 0.30 37.43 -41.60
N THR A 414 1.10 38.24 -40.92
CA THR A 414 1.61 39.52 -41.43
C THR A 414 3.12 39.57 -41.33
N ILE A 415 3.77 40.29 -42.25
CA ILE A 415 5.21 40.59 -42.19
C ILE A 415 5.39 42.11 -42.31
N LEU A 416 6.10 42.67 -41.34
CA LEU A 416 6.41 44.09 -41.24
C LEU A 416 7.93 44.27 -41.17
N ASP A 417 8.42 45.45 -41.49
CA ASP A 417 9.77 45.83 -41.09
C ASP A 417 9.77 46.53 -39.72
N THR A 418 10.97 46.71 -39.14
CA THR A 418 11.14 47.38 -37.83
C THR A 418 10.71 48.85 -37.79
N ALA A 419 10.39 49.46 -38.94
CA ALA A 419 9.81 50.80 -39.04
C ALA A 419 8.27 50.79 -39.08
N GLY A 420 7.64 49.60 -39.17
CA GLY A 420 6.19 49.43 -39.14
C GLY A 420 5.53 49.42 -40.52
N TYR A 421 6.30 49.33 -41.60
CA TYR A 421 5.72 49.15 -42.95
C TYR A 421 5.32 47.70 -43.14
N VAL A 422 4.08 47.49 -43.61
CA VAL A 422 3.55 46.16 -43.95
C VAL A 422 4.08 45.75 -45.31
N HIS A 423 4.77 44.61 -45.36
CA HIS A 423 5.28 44.01 -46.59
C HIS A 423 4.34 42.91 -47.10
N THR A 424 3.66 42.23 -46.19
CA THR A 424 2.87 41.05 -46.52
C THR A 424 1.72 40.90 -45.52
N ILE A 425 0.54 40.63 -46.05
CA ILE A 425 -0.60 40.09 -45.33
C ILE A 425 -1.10 38.89 -46.14
N GLN A 426 -1.18 37.73 -45.53
CA GLN A 426 -1.55 36.48 -46.20
C GLN A 426 -2.52 35.71 -45.33
N GLN A 427 -3.63 35.30 -45.93
CA GLN A 427 -4.55 34.36 -45.34
C GLN A 427 -4.03 32.93 -45.57
N ILE A 428 -4.18 32.08 -44.56
CA ILE A 428 -4.01 30.63 -44.67
C ILE A 428 -5.43 30.06 -44.78
N HIS A 429 -5.66 29.29 -45.83
CA HIS A 429 -6.99 28.79 -46.15
C HIS A 429 -7.34 27.61 -45.26
N GLY A 430 -8.46 27.73 -44.56
CA GLY A 430 -9.11 26.67 -43.82
C GLY A 430 -10.52 26.42 -44.37
N THR A 431 -11.06 25.22 -44.19
CA THR A 431 -12.46 24.87 -44.55
C THR A 431 -13.31 24.58 -43.33
N GLY A 432 -12.76 24.77 -42.13
CA GLY A 432 -13.40 24.58 -40.85
C GLY A 432 -14.14 25.82 -40.38
N PHE A 433 -14.89 25.67 -39.29
CA PHE A 433 -15.44 26.81 -38.56
C PHE A 433 -14.44 27.37 -37.54
N TYR A 434 -13.45 26.57 -37.14
CA TYR A 434 -12.51 26.84 -36.05
C TYR A 434 -11.06 26.58 -36.51
N ASP A 435 -10.59 27.35 -37.50
CA ASP A 435 -9.22 27.30 -37.99
C ASP A 435 -8.41 28.47 -37.42
N ASP A 436 -7.59 28.17 -36.41
CA ASP A 436 -6.94 29.15 -35.55
C ASP A 436 -5.40 29.04 -35.59
N ALA A 437 -4.70 30.17 -35.67
CA ALA A 437 -3.23 30.21 -35.64
C ALA A 437 -2.74 30.71 -34.28
N TYR A 438 -2.15 29.83 -33.47
CA TYR A 438 -1.69 30.14 -32.11
C TYR A 438 -0.20 30.42 -32.04
N ALA A 439 0.62 29.82 -32.91
CA ALA A 439 2.07 29.90 -32.84
C ALA A 439 2.70 30.42 -34.15
N ILE A 440 3.77 31.20 -34.02
CA ILE A 440 4.66 31.56 -35.14
C ILE A 440 6.11 31.57 -34.68
N THR A 441 7.00 31.05 -35.52
CA THR A 441 8.45 31.14 -35.32
C THR A 441 9.18 31.30 -36.64
N ALA A 442 10.44 31.73 -36.59
CA ALA A 442 11.27 31.93 -37.77
C ALA A 442 12.59 31.17 -37.62
N ASP A 443 13.14 30.68 -38.73
CA ASP A 443 14.52 30.18 -38.77
C ASP A 443 15.51 31.29 -39.16
N LYS A 444 16.81 31.04 -38.92
CA LYS A 444 17.90 31.95 -39.30
C LYS A 444 18.02 32.17 -40.81
N LYS A 445 17.35 31.35 -41.64
CA LYS A 445 17.32 31.47 -43.11
C LYS A 445 16.17 32.38 -43.59
N GLY A 446 15.31 32.83 -42.66
CA GLY A 446 14.18 33.70 -42.95
C GLY A 446 12.95 32.97 -43.46
N SER A 447 12.82 31.66 -43.18
CA SER A 447 11.54 30.96 -43.31
C SER A 447 10.71 31.16 -42.04
N LEU A 448 9.40 31.28 -42.24
CA LEU A 448 8.40 31.31 -41.19
C LEU A 448 7.73 29.95 -41.06
N TYR A 449 7.42 29.60 -39.82
CA TYR A 449 6.62 28.45 -39.45
C TYR A 449 5.41 28.94 -38.67
N ILE A 450 4.22 28.57 -39.12
CA ILE A 450 2.93 28.95 -38.51
C ILE A 450 2.28 27.66 -38.02
N GLY A 451 1.72 27.66 -36.81
CA GLY A 451 1.03 26.52 -36.25
C GLY A 451 -0.22 26.92 -35.48
N GLY A 452 -1.12 25.98 -35.32
CA GLY A 452 -2.35 26.13 -34.57
C GLY A 452 -3.27 24.93 -34.75
N ALA A 453 -4.58 25.16 -34.76
CA ALA A 453 -5.63 24.14 -34.83
C ALA A 453 -6.49 24.28 -36.10
N ILE A 454 -6.93 23.15 -36.67
CA ILE A 454 -7.80 23.12 -37.85
C ILE A 454 -8.88 22.06 -37.68
N VAL A 455 -10.08 22.26 -38.27
CA VAL A 455 -11.17 21.26 -38.18
C VAL A 455 -11.19 20.33 -39.40
N ASN A 456 -11.02 20.89 -40.59
CA ASN A 456 -11.22 20.17 -41.85
C ASN A 456 -9.93 20.08 -42.67
N ASN A 457 -9.71 21.03 -43.57
CA ASN A 457 -8.54 21.08 -44.43
C ASN A 457 -7.85 22.42 -44.29
N VAL A 458 -6.52 22.42 -44.34
CA VAL A 458 -5.71 23.63 -44.33
C VAL A 458 -4.65 23.62 -45.43
N TRP A 459 -4.50 24.74 -46.14
CA TRP A 459 -3.48 24.93 -47.16
C TRP A 459 -3.05 26.39 -47.32
N GLY A 460 -1.88 26.57 -47.93
CA GLY A 460 -1.35 27.88 -48.29
C GLY A 460 -1.04 27.94 -49.78
N GLY A 461 -1.56 28.96 -50.48
CA GLY A 461 -1.34 29.13 -51.91
C GLY A 461 -1.79 27.92 -52.73
N SER A 462 -0.83 27.26 -53.41
CA SER A 462 -1.08 26.09 -54.28
C SER A 462 -0.61 24.75 -53.68
N LEU A 463 -0.29 24.71 -52.38
CA LEU A 463 0.06 23.46 -51.71
C LEU A 463 -1.13 22.49 -51.70
N SER A 464 -0.84 21.18 -51.75
CA SER A 464 -1.81 20.16 -51.36
C SER A 464 -2.25 20.41 -49.92
N PRO A 465 -3.56 20.34 -49.62
CA PRO A 465 -4.04 20.55 -48.27
C PRO A 465 -3.60 19.43 -47.34
N TYR A 466 -3.34 19.79 -46.08
CA TYR A 466 -3.47 18.84 -44.99
C TYR A 466 -4.96 18.63 -44.70
N THR A 467 -5.38 17.39 -44.52
CA THR A 467 -6.75 17.00 -44.18
C THR A 467 -6.75 16.40 -42.79
N SER A 468 -7.66 16.88 -41.93
CA SER A 468 -7.85 16.41 -40.57
C SER A 468 -8.09 14.91 -40.52
N VAL A 469 -7.50 14.26 -39.52
CA VAL A 469 -7.65 12.83 -39.22
C VAL A 469 -9.03 12.52 -38.62
N GLY A 470 -9.71 13.53 -38.05
CA GLY A 470 -11.00 13.43 -37.37
C GLY A 470 -11.00 14.26 -36.08
N GLY A 471 -11.94 14.01 -35.17
CA GLY A 471 -11.95 14.74 -33.90
C GLY A 471 -12.52 16.16 -34.02
N ASN A 472 -12.31 16.95 -32.97
CA ASN A 472 -12.78 18.35 -32.97
C ASN A 472 -11.86 19.24 -33.77
N THR A 473 -10.55 19.12 -33.55
CA THR A 473 -9.50 19.79 -34.33
C THR A 473 -8.30 18.87 -34.51
N ASP A 474 -7.41 19.20 -35.44
CA ASP A 474 -6.07 18.65 -35.57
C ASP A 474 -5.06 19.79 -35.43
N TYR A 475 -3.88 19.51 -34.92
CA TYR A 475 -2.81 20.50 -34.97
C TYR A 475 -2.26 20.61 -36.39
N PHE A 476 -1.77 21.79 -36.77
CA PHE A 476 -0.97 21.95 -37.99
C PHE A 476 0.31 22.74 -37.76
N ILE A 477 1.28 22.52 -38.65
CA ILE A 477 2.48 23.34 -38.83
C ILE A 477 2.67 23.57 -40.34
N MET A 478 2.83 24.82 -40.73
CA MET A 478 3.01 25.26 -42.11
C MET A 478 4.29 26.07 -42.26
N LYS A 479 5.07 25.79 -43.31
CA LYS A 479 6.24 26.59 -43.66
C LYS A 479 5.94 27.56 -44.80
N TYR A 480 6.25 28.84 -44.59
CA TYR A 480 6.28 29.91 -45.59
C TYR A 480 7.67 30.52 -45.66
N GLY A 481 8.39 30.35 -46.76
CA GLY A 481 9.78 30.80 -46.83
C GLY A 481 10.53 30.34 -48.05
N VAL A 482 11.82 30.12 -47.87
CA VAL A 482 12.72 29.66 -48.93
C VAL A 482 12.84 28.14 -48.93
N ASP A 483 13.28 27.58 -50.07
CA ASP A 483 13.64 26.18 -50.12
C ASP A 483 14.81 25.89 -49.19
N CYS A 484 14.86 24.66 -48.70
CA CYS A 484 16.03 24.22 -47.95
C CYS A 484 17.20 24.15 -48.93
N SER A 485 18.11 25.11 -48.81
CA SER A 485 19.37 25.13 -49.56
C SER A 485 20.27 24.02 -49.04
N CYS A 486 19.99 22.82 -49.52
CA CYS A 486 20.61 21.56 -49.19
C CYS A 486 21.08 20.94 -50.51
N THR A 487 22.31 20.44 -50.58
CA THR A 487 22.87 19.89 -51.82
C THR A 487 23.17 18.40 -51.77
N THR A 488 23.22 17.78 -50.58
CA THR A 488 23.58 16.36 -50.42
C THR A 488 22.69 15.68 -49.40
N LEU A 489 21.92 14.67 -49.84
CA LEU A 489 21.21 13.76 -48.95
C LEU A 489 22.20 13.08 -47.98
N PRO A 490 21.76 12.75 -46.75
CA PRO A 490 22.59 11.99 -45.84
C PRO A 490 22.86 10.59 -46.42
N VAL A 491 24.02 10.05 -46.06
CA VAL A 491 24.39 8.66 -46.25
C VAL A 491 24.56 8.04 -44.86
N ALA A 492 23.67 7.14 -44.50
CA ALA A 492 23.75 6.36 -43.28
C ALA A 492 24.66 5.15 -43.53
N ASN A 493 25.64 4.92 -42.66
CA ASN A 493 26.43 3.70 -42.68
C ASN A 493 27.09 3.48 -41.32
N TYR A 494 27.41 2.23 -40.99
CA TYR A 494 28.14 1.93 -39.77
C TYR A 494 28.98 0.66 -39.86
N THR A 495 29.93 0.57 -38.93
CA THR A 495 30.65 -0.67 -38.63
C THR A 495 30.40 -1.03 -37.16
N GLN A 496 30.62 -2.30 -36.82
CA GLN A 496 30.43 -2.75 -35.44
C GLN A 496 31.49 -3.78 -35.06
N VAL A 497 31.89 -3.76 -33.79
CA VAL A 497 32.86 -4.70 -33.21
C VAL A 497 32.40 -5.14 -31.82
N GLY A 498 32.83 -6.32 -31.39
CA GLY A 498 32.48 -6.88 -30.07
C GLY A 498 31.71 -8.19 -30.14
N ALA A 499 31.31 -8.71 -28.98
CA ALA A 499 30.57 -9.97 -28.84
C ALA A 499 29.10 -9.69 -28.50
N ALA A 500 28.71 -9.86 -27.23
CA ALA A 500 27.38 -9.49 -26.74
C ALA A 500 27.22 -7.97 -26.56
N THR A 501 28.24 -7.32 -26.01
CA THR A 501 28.39 -5.85 -26.07
C THR A 501 29.08 -5.48 -27.38
N ARG A 502 28.37 -4.74 -28.21
CA ARG A 502 28.81 -4.27 -29.53
C ARG A 502 29.03 -2.77 -29.47
N VAL A 503 30.17 -2.33 -29.99
CA VAL A 503 30.48 -0.91 -30.23
C VAL A 503 30.13 -0.62 -31.69
N PHE A 504 29.15 0.25 -31.91
CA PHE A 504 28.74 0.70 -33.22
C PHE A 504 29.47 2.00 -33.54
N THR A 505 30.18 2.03 -34.66
CA THR A 505 30.90 3.21 -35.16
C THR A 505 30.23 3.68 -36.44
N TYR A 506 29.68 4.89 -36.42
CA TYR A 506 29.11 5.51 -37.61
C TYR A 506 30.21 5.80 -38.63
N THR A 507 29.96 5.42 -39.89
CA THR A 507 30.92 5.56 -41.00
C THR A 507 30.30 6.22 -42.24
N GLY A 508 29.10 6.80 -42.12
CA GLY A 508 28.51 7.57 -43.20
C GLY A 508 29.32 8.83 -43.54
N THR A 509 29.14 9.35 -44.75
CA THR A 509 29.96 10.45 -45.31
C THR A 509 29.31 11.82 -45.16
N THR A 510 28.23 11.90 -44.40
CA THR A 510 27.41 13.12 -44.28
C THR A 510 28.08 14.15 -43.39
N ALA A 511 28.34 15.34 -43.93
CA ALA A 511 28.68 16.51 -43.11
C ALA A 511 27.42 17.12 -42.50
N SER A 512 27.53 17.71 -41.30
CA SER A 512 26.42 18.44 -40.65
C SER A 512 25.18 17.57 -40.41
N ILE A 513 25.37 16.44 -39.73
CA ILE A 513 24.29 15.60 -39.23
C ILE A 513 23.50 16.40 -38.19
N ASP A 514 22.19 16.57 -38.42
CA ASP A 514 21.31 17.16 -37.41
C ASP A 514 21.13 16.17 -36.27
N SER A 515 20.91 14.91 -36.63
CA SER A 515 20.71 13.86 -35.65
C SER A 515 20.78 12.43 -36.19
N VAL A 516 20.93 11.42 -35.31
CA VAL A 516 20.87 9.99 -35.65
C VAL A 516 19.95 9.19 -34.73
N ARG A 517 19.34 8.12 -35.22
CA ARG A 517 18.52 7.20 -34.43
C ARG A 517 18.95 5.77 -34.71
N TRP A 518 19.29 5.05 -33.65
CA TRP A 518 19.59 3.62 -33.68
C TRP A 518 18.40 2.80 -33.20
N GLU A 519 18.15 1.70 -33.88
CA GLU A 519 17.27 0.62 -33.44
C GLU A 519 18.07 -0.67 -33.53
N PHE A 520 18.32 -1.35 -32.40
CA PHE A 520 19.25 -2.49 -32.37
C PHE A 520 18.60 -3.82 -32.73
N GLY A 521 17.28 -3.85 -32.92
CA GLY A 521 16.49 -5.04 -33.29
C GLY A 521 16.01 -5.89 -32.12
N ASP A 522 16.41 -5.57 -30.88
CA ASP A 522 15.97 -6.23 -29.65
C ASP A 522 15.05 -5.35 -28.77
N GLY A 523 14.56 -4.24 -29.34
CA GLY A 523 13.83 -3.18 -28.64
C GLY A 523 14.72 -2.08 -28.06
N GLY A 524 16.05 -2.27 -28.03
CA GLY A 524 17.00 -1.22 -27.65
C GLY A 524 17.13 -0.14 -28.73
N THR A 525 17.35 1.11 -28.30
CA THR A 525 17.56 2.27 -29.19
C THR A 525 18.70 3.16 -28.69
N SER A 526 19.22 4.06 -29.53
CA SER A 526 20.21 5.06 -29.12
C SER A 526 20.22 6.29 -30.03
N THR A 527 20.65 7.43 -29.49
CA THR A 527 20.82 8.71 -30.19
C THR A 527 22.27 9.12 -30.37
N ALA A 528 23.22 8.39 -29.76
CA ALA A 528 24.64 8.71 -29.91
C ALA A 528 25.11 8.43 -31.34
N LEU A 529 26.01 9.27 -31.86
CA LEU A 529 26.58 9.07 -33.20
C LEU A 529 27.28 7.71 -33.33
N SER A 530 27.95 7.24 -32.28
CA SER A 530 28.59 5.92 -32.23
C SER A 530 28.35 5.27 -30.87
N PRO A 531 27.23 4.53 -30.71
CA PRO A 531 26.81 3.99 -29.43
C PRO A 531 27.46 2.64 -29.10
N THR A 532 27.36 2.25 -27.84
CA THR A 532 27.58 0.86 -27.41
C THR A 532 26.25 0.24 -27.00
N HIS A 533 25.96 -0.97 -27.45
CA HIS A 533 24.75 -1.70 -27.06
C HIS A 533 25.09 -3.12 -26.59
N THR A 534 24.39 -3.61 -25.58
CA THR A 534 24.58 -4.96 -25.05
C THR A 534 23.32 -5.78 -25.25
N TYR A 535 23.42 -6.80 -26.10
CA TYR A 535 22.34 -7.75 -26.32
C TYR A 535 22.28 -8.75 -25.15
N SER A 536 21.12 -8.83 -24.49
CA SER A 536 20.91 -9.67 -23.30
C SER A 536 20.81 -11.16 -23.63
N SER A 537 20.45 -11.49 -24.88
CA SER A 537 20.23 -12.85 -25.36
C SER A 537 20.96 -13.10 -26.68
N PRO A 538 21.47 -14.31 -26.92
CA PRO A 538 21.96 -14.69 -28.24
C PRO A 538 20.83 -14.71 -29.26
N GLY A 539 21.14 -14.39 -30.53
CA GLY A 539 20.13 -14.24 -31.57
C GLY A 539 20.66 -13.51 -32.81
N ILE A 540 19.78 -13.30 -33.79
CA ILE A 540 20.01 -12.42 -34.92
C ILE A 540 19.12 -11.20 -34.72
N PHE A 541 19.71 -10.02 -34.67
CA PHE A 541 19.00 -8.76 -34.48
C PHE A 541 19.32 -7.82 -35.64
N THR A 542 18.30 -7.24 -36.28
CA THR A 542 18.50 -6.27 -37.35
C THR A 542 18.75 -4.89 -36.73
N ALA A 543 20.01 -4.43 -36.75
CA ALA A 543 20.38 -3.13 -36.24
C ALA A 543 20.34 -2.08 -37.36
N CYS A 544 19.59 -1.00 -37.17
CA CYS A 544 19.42 0.10 -38.10
C CYS A 544 19.95 1.41 -37.51
N VAL A 545 20.63 2.22 -38.33
CA VAL A 545 20.90 3.63 -38.06
C VAL A 545 20.18 4.49 -39.08
N THR A 546 19.37 5.44 -38.61
CA THR A 546 18.76 6.48 -39.42
C THR A 546 19.45 7.80 -39.13
N VAL A 547 19.97 8.47 -40.16
CA VAL A 547 20.61 9.78 -40.06
C VAL A 547 19.68 10.83 -40.61
N TYR A 548 19.47 11.91 -39.87
CA TYR A 548 18.68 13.06 -40.26
C TYR A 548 19.58 14.28 -40.49
N THR A 549 19.22 15.06 -41.50
CA THR A 549 19.82 16.33 -41.86
C THR A 549 18.74 17.28 -42.36
N ALA A 550 19.11 18.54 -42.59
CA ALA A 550 18.27 19.53 -43.24
C ALA A 550 17.89 19.12 -44.68
N CYS A 551 18.61 18.14 -45.25
CA CYS A 551 18.37 17.56 -46.57
C CYS A 551 17.36 16.41 -46.58
N GLY A 552 17.08 15.85 -45.40
CA GLY A 552 16.26 14.67 -45.22
C GLY A 552 16.96 13.59 -44.45
N SER A 553 16.52 12.35 -44.64
CA SER A 553 17.01 11.21 -43.88
C SER A 553 17.46 10.05 -44.78
N ASP A 554 18.34 9.23 -44.24
CA ASP A 554 18.75 7.96 -44.82
C ASP A 554 18.88 6.91 -43.72
N THR A 555 18.59 5.65 -44.03
CA THR A 555 18.60 4.54 -43.08
C THR A 555 19.44 3.38 -43.61
N HIS A 556 20.36 2.91 -42.77
CA HIS A 556 21.16 1.72 -43.06
C HIS A 556 20.93 0.66 -41.99
N CYS A 557 20.56 -0.55 -42.42
CA CYS A 557 20.32 -1.70 -41.55
C CYS A 557 21.28 -2.85 -41.88
N SER A 558 21.76 -3.55 -40.86
CA SER A 558 22.52 -4.79 -40.98
C SER A 558 22.14 -5.77 -39.86
N ASP A 559 22.11 -7.06 -40.20
CA ASP A 559 21.88 -8.11 -39.21
C ASP A 559 23.12 -8.33 -38.34
N ILE A 560 22.90 -8.36 -37.02
CA ILE A 560 23.91 -8.59 -36.00
C ILE A 560 23.66 -9.96 -35.39
N THR A 561 24.59 -10.89 -35.62
CA THR A 561 24.57 -12.20 -34.95
C THR A 561 25.26 -12.10 -33.60
N ILE A 562 24.49 -12.29 -32.54
CA ILE A 562 24.99 -12.45 -31.18
C ILE A 562 25.10 -13.94 -30.92
N VAL A 563 26.33 -14.43 -31.02
CA VAL A 563 26.68 -15.81 -30.71
C VAL A 563 27.02 -15.93 -29.23
N CYS A 564 26.54 -17.01 -28.63
CA CYS A 564 26.85 -17.36 -27.26
C CYS A 564 28.27 -17.97 -27.16
N ALA A 565 28.99 -17.71 -26.06
CA ALA A 565 30.34 -18.23 -25.81
C ALA A 565 30.40 -19.72 -25.35
N GLY A 566 29.24 -20.31 -25.03
CA GLY A 566 29.07 -21.71 -24.61
C GLY A 566 28.20 -21.83 -23.34
N ALA A 567 27.51 -22.97 -23.19
CA ALA A 567 26.86 -23.33 -21.92
C ALA A 567 27.93 -23.48 -20.80
N PRO A 568 27.59 -23.20 -19.53
CA PRO A 568 28.58 -23.28 -18.46
C PRO A 568 28.97 -24.74 -18.25
N THR A 569 30.08 -25.01 -17.57
CA THR A 569 30.41 -26.37 -17.12
C THR A 569 29.88 -26.57 -15.70
N ALA A 570 29.13 -27.65 -15.49
CA ALA A 570 28.72 -28.09 -14.16
C ALA A 570 29.82 -28.99 -13.58
N ALA A 571 30.57 -28.48 -12.60
CA ALA A 571 31.60 -29.24 -11.87
C ALA A 571 31.60 -28.80 -10.41
N TYR A 572 31.91 -29.74 -9.50
CA TYR A 572 31.94 -29.47 -8.08
C TYR A 572 32.90 -30.36 -7.30
N THR A 573 33.27 -29.88 -6.11
CA THR A 573 34.01 -30.64 -5.10
C THR A 573 33.17 -30.81 -3.84
N THR A 574 33.45 -31.87 -3.09
CA THR A 574 32.77 -32.21 -1.84
C THR A 574 33.78 -32.35 -0.70
N THR A 575 33.48 -31.75 0.45
CA THR A 575 34.28 -31.87 1.68
C THR A 575 33.38 -32.06 2.89
N GLY A 576 33.82 -32.80 3.90
CA GLY A 576 33.05 -33.05 5.11
C GLY A 576 33.21 -34.48 5.61
N THR A 577 32.57 -34.80 6.74
CA THR A 577 32.60 -36.14 7.35
C THR A 577 31.24 -36.43 7.99
N GLY A 578 30.81 -37.68 7.95
CA GLY A 578 29.53 -38.07 8.54
C GLY A 578 28.34 -37.64 7.66
N LEU A 579 27.25 -37.24 8.32
CA LEU A 579 26.00 -36.84 7.67
C LEU A 579 26.00 -35.41 7.11
N THR A 580 26.95 -34.57 7.51
CA THR A 580 27.07 -33.19 7.03
C THR A 580 28.18 -33.10 6.00
N GLN A 581 27.81 -32.68 4.78
CA GLN A 581 28.71 -32.51 3.64
C GLN A 581 28.59 -31.11 3.07
N THR A 582 29.71 -30.56 2.62
CA THR A 582 29.78 -29.24 1.98
C THR A 582 30.12 -29.40 0.50
N PHE A 583 29.34 -28.76 -0.36
CA PHE A 583 29.48 -28.78 -1.81
C PHE A 583 29.92 -27.41 -2.32
N THR A 584 30.92 -27.38 -3.20
CA THR A 584 31.45 -26.13 -3.77
C THR A 584 31.47 -26.23 -5.29
N TYR A 585 30.89 -25.23 -5.96
CA TYR A 585 30.92 -25.08 -7.41
C TYR A 585 32.35 -24.78 -7.87
N THR A 586 32.83 -25.54 -8.84
CA THR A 586 34.18 -25.39 -9.43
C THR A 586 34.14 -25.34 -10.96
N GLY A 587 32.93 -25.21 -11.54
CA GLY A 587 32.75 -25.07 -12.97
C GLY A 587 33.23 -23.72 -13.51
N THR A 588 33.22 -23.60 -14.83
CA THR A 588 33.63 -22.41 -15.59
C THR A 588 32.51 -21.96 -16.53
N GLY A 589 32.55 -20.71 -16.99
CA GLY A 589 31.60 -20.19 -17.99
C GLY A 589 30.23 -19.77 -17.45
N LEU A 590 30.05 -19.69 -16.12
CA LEU A 590 28.78 -19.27 -15.51
C LEU A 590 28.44 -17.80 -15.79
N GLY A 591 29.45 -16.92 -15.79
CA GLY A 591 29.25 -15.47 -15.93
C GLY A 591 28.59 -14.83 -14.70
N THR A 592 28.43 -13.50 -14.73
CA THR A 592 27.84 -12.72 -13.61
C THR A 592 26.33 -12.87 -13.47
N ALA A 593 25.63 -13.23 -14.55
CA ALA A 593 24.18 -13.43 -14.56
C ALA A 593 23.77 -14.93 -14.53
N GLY A 594 24.74 -15.84 -14.44
CA GLY A 594 24.45 -17.28 -14.38
C GLY A 594 23.99 -17.72 -13.00
N THR A 595 23.28 -18.84 -12.95
CA THR A 595 22.72 -19.42 -11.73
C THR A 595 23.14 -20.87 -11.57
N ILE A 596 23.21 -21.35 -10.33
CA ILE A 596 23.43 -22.75 -10.00
C ILE A 596 22.26 -23.29 -9.17
N SER A 597 22.01 -24.58 -9.29
CA SER A 597 21.01 -25.30 -8.51
C SER A 597 21.52 -26.68 -8.11
N TRP A 598 21.49 -26.96 -6.81
CA TRP A 598 21.87 -28.23 -6.20
C TRP A 598 20.64 -29.05 -5.87
N THR A 599 20.68 -30.34 -6.17
CA THR A 599 19.76 -31.33 -5.60
C THR A 599 20.56 -32.44 -4.95
N PHE A 600 20.16 -32.84 -3.73
CA PHE A 600 20.93 -33.77 -2.89
C PHE A 600 20.40 -35.21 -2.93
N GLY A 601 19.30 -35.46 -3.64
CA GLY A 601 18.75 -36.81 -3.83
C GLY A 601 18.05 -37.42 -2.60
N ASP A 602 17.86 -36.66 -1.52
CA ASP A 602 17.19 -37.07 -0.28
C ASP A 602 15.78 -36.45 -0.11
N GLY A 603 15.28 -35.76 -1.15
CA GLY A 603 13.98 -35.10 -1.15
C GLY A 603 13.97 -33.70 -0.51
N THR A 604 15.12 -33.19 -0.05
CA THR A 604 15.22 -31.82 0.48
C THR A 604 15.15 -30.77 -0.64
N PRO A 605 14.72 -29.53 -0.33
CA PRO A 605 14.63 -28.46 -1.32
C PRO A 605 15.97 -28.15 -1.99
N ALA A 606 15.91 -27.77 -3.26
CA ALA A 606 17.10 -27.36 -4.01
C ALA A 606 17.74 -26.09 -3.43
N SER A 607 19.06 -25.97 -3.56
CA SER A 607 19.82 -24.79 -3.09
C SER A 607 20.57 -24.13 -4.25
N SER A 608 20.81 -22.82 -4.18
CA SER A 608 21.65 -22.08 -5.13
C SER A 608 22.93 -21.53 -4.51
N ALA A 609 23.21 -21.86 -3.24
CA ALA A 609 24.39 -21.37 -2.53
C ALA A 609 25.68 -22.07 -2.98
N THR A 610 26.82 -21.38 -2.88
CA THR A 610 28.13 -22.02 -3.00
C THR A 610 29.20 -21.28 -2.18
N PRO A 611 29.92 -21.95 -1.25
CA PRO A 611 29.71 -23.33 -0.82
C PRO A 611 28.35 -23.52 -0.12
N VAL A 612 27.74 -24.70 -0.28
CA VAL A 612 26.51 -25.09 0.42
C VAL A 612 26.80 -26.24 1.38
N SER A 613 26.43 -26.08 2.65
CA SER A 613 26.48 -27.16 3.65
C SER A 613 25.12 -27.85 3.70
N HIS A 614 25.10 -29.17 3.51
CA HIS A 614 23.90 -29.99 3.55
C HIS A 614 24.05 -31.12 4.58
N THR A 615 23.01 -31.37 5.37
CA THR A 615 22.99 -32.44 6.36
C THR A 615 21.93 -33.47 6.00
N PHE A 616 22.36 -34.69 5.67
CA PHE A 616 21.47 -35.80 5.36
C PHE A 616 20.84 -36.35 6.65
N SER A 617 19.56 -36.72 6.60
CA SER A 617 18.84 -37.27 7.74
C SER A 617 19.27 -38.69 8.12
N ALA A 618 19.86 -39.44 7.16
CA ALA A 618 20.34 -40.80 7.37
C ALA A 618 21.61 -41.10 6.56
N ALA A 619 22.36 -42.12 7.00
CA ALA A 619 23.43 -42.68 6.18
C ALA A 619 22.82 -43.42 4.97
N GLY A 620 23.45 -43.29 3.80
CA GLY A 620 22.87 -43.83 2.57
C GLY A 620 23.66 -43.47 1.32
N THR A 621 23.15 -43.91 0.17
CA THR A 621 23.69 -43.55 -1.14
C THR A 621 22.77 -42.52 -1.78
N TYR A 622 23.32 -41.36 -2.11
CA TYR A 622 22.58 -40.22 -2.64
C TYR A 622 23.14 -39.78 -3.99
N VAL A 623 22.27 -39.38 -4.91
CA VAL A 623 22.66 -38.80 -6.19
C VAL A 623 22.64 -37.29 -6.04
N ILE A 624 23.83 -36.69 -6.04
CA ILE A 624 23.97 -35.24 -5.94
C ILE A 624 24.09 -34.68 -7.33
N CYS A 625 23.16 -33.79 -7.72
CA CYS A 625 23.20 -33.10 -9.00
C CYS A 625 23.44 -31.61 -8.81
N LEU A 626 24.29 -31.06 -9.67
CA LEU A 626 24.51 -29.63 -9.85
C LEU A 626 24.08 -29.25 -11.26
N ALA A 627 23.10 -28.36 -11.39
CA ALA A 627 22.77 -27.69 -12.63
C ALA A 627 23.39 -26.28 -12.63
N ALA A 628 24.14 -25.94 -13.67
CA ALA A 628 24.67 -24.60 -13.90
C ALA A 628 24.02 -24.02 -15.16
N THR A 629 23.48 -22.81 -15.08
CA THR A 629 22.72 -22.17 -16.16
C THR A 629 23.26 -20.78 -16.45
N ASN A 630 23.44 -20.46 -17.73
CA ASN A 630 23.64 -19.09 -18.21
C ASN A 630 22.71 -18.83 -19.41
N SER A 631 22.86 -17.70 -20.10
CA SER A 631 22.06 -17.34 -21.28
C SER A 631 22.22 -18.29 -22.48
N CYS A 632 23.18 -19.21 -22.43
CA CYS A 632 23.47 -20.20 -23.46
C CYS A 632 22.82 -21.56 -23.20
N GLY A 633 22.25 -21.77 -22.02
CA GLY A 633 21.63 -23.02 -21.61
C GLY A 633 22.15 -23.55 -20.28
N THR A 634 21.76 -24.78 -19.99
CA THR A 634 22.02 -25.45 -18.72
C THR A 634 22.85 -26.70 -18.95
N THR A 635 23.90 -26.90 -18.14
CA THR A 635 24.56 -28.19 -18.02
C THR A 635 24.36 -28.76 -16.62
N THR A 636 24.35 -30.09 -16.53
CA THR A 636 24.11 -30.79 -15.28
C THR A 636 25.19 -31.85 -15.07
N SER A 637 25.73 -31.92 -13.86
CA SER A 637 26.64 -32.98 -13.42
C SER A 637 26.04 -33.67 -12.20
N CYS A 638 25.88 -34.98 -12.26
CA CYS A 638 25.38 -35.80 -11.15
C CYS A 638 26.42 -36.84 -10.75
N ASN A 639 26.78 -36.91 -9.47
CA ASN A 639 27.62 -37.99 -8.93
C ASN A 639 26.90 -38.73 -7.80
N VAL A 640 27.12 -40.04 -7.74
CA VAL A 640 26.70 -40.89 -6.63
C VAL A 640 27.67 -40.69 -5.47
N MET A 641 27.15 -40.32 -4.30
CA MET A 641 27.92 -40.17 -3.07
C MET A 641 27.40 -41.09 -1.99
N VAL A 642 28.31 -41.81 -1.34
CA VAL A 642 27.98 -42.62 -0.15
C VAL A 642 28.20 -41.77 1.09
N VAL A 643 27.12 -41.45 1.78
CA VAL A 643 27.13 -40.74 3.05
C VAL A 643 27.17 -41.79 4.15
N THR A 644 28.31 -41.91 4.82
CA THR A 644 28.52 -42.87 5.91
C THR A 644 28.38 -42.17 7.26
N CYS A 645 27.80 -42.85 8.24
CA CYS A 645 27.90 -42.41 9.62
C CYS A 645 29.21 -42.91 10.25
N THR A 646 29.89 -42.03 10.99
CA THR A 646 31.17 -42.34 11.65
C THR A 646 31.01 -43.02 13.02
N THR A 647 29.79 -43.05 13.59
CA THR A 647 29.50 -43.64 14.91
C THR A 647 28.19 -44.43 14.91
N PRO A 648 28.23 -45.76 14.66
CA PRO A 648 27.05 -46.62 14.74
C PRO A 648 26.44 -46.62 16.15
N PRO A 649 25.11 -46.74 16.30
CA PRO A 649 24.49 -46.85 17.61
C PRO A 649 24.88 -48.15 18.33
N VAL A 650 25.13 -48.06 19.63
CA VAL A 650 25.39 -49.21 20.53
C VAL A 650 24.30 -49.23 21.59
N SER A 651 23.50 -50.29 21.60
CA SER A 651 22.48 -50.51 22.63
C SER A 651 23.06 -51.29 23.81
N ALA A 652 22.74 -50.83 25.02
CA ALA A 652 23.04 -51.51 26.28
C ALA A 652 21.98 -51.12 27.32
N PHE A 653 21.66 -52.03 28.24
CA PHE A 653 20.75 -51.72 29.35
C PHE A 653 21.07 -52.52 30.60
N THR A 654 20.61 -52.02 31.75
CA THR A 654 20.59 -52.73 33.04
C THR A 654 19.14 -52.94 33.49
N PHE A 655 18.92 -53.91 34.38
CA PHE A 655 17.61 -54.16 34.97
C PHE A 655 17.71 -54.51 36.45
N THR A 656 16.67 -54.18 37.22
CA THR A 656 16.55 -54.43 38.66
C THR A 656 15.12 -54.85 39.03
N GLY A 657 14.94 -55.53 40.16
CA GLY A 657 13.62 -55.94 40.67
C GLY A 657 13.61 -57.34 41.25
N ILE A 658 12.56 -57.67 42.03
CA ILE A 658 12.35 -58.98 42.68
C ILE A 658 10.98 -59.53 42.23
N GLY A 659 10.83 -60.85 42.08
CA GLY A 659 9.56 -61.47 41.71
C GLY A 659 9.20 -61.28 40.23
N ALA A 660 7.93 -60.99 39.93
CA ALA A 660 7.40 -60.85 38.56
C ALA A 660 7.68 -59.50 37.90
N SER A 661 7.96 -58.45 38.68
CA SER A 661 8.15 -57.08 38.15
C SER A 661 9.62 -56.74 37.98
N ARG A 662 9.96 -56.09 36.86
CA ARG A 662 11.32 -55.68 36.48
C ARG A 662 11.30 -54.23 35.98
N SER A 663 12.29 -53.46 36.42
CA SER A 663 12.58 -52.12 35.91
C SER A 663 13.85 -52.18 35.07
N PHE A 664 13.80 -51.59 33.88
CA PHE A 664 14.84 -51.53 32.87
C PHE A 664 15.32 -50.09 32.70
N THR A 665 16.63 -49.91 32.54
CA THR A 665 17.24 -48.60 32.33
C THR A 665 18.27 -48.70 31.23
N TYR A 666 18.13 -47.87 30.20
CA TYR A 666 19.11 -47.76 29.12
C TYR A 666 20.44 -47.24 29.67
N SER A 667 21.54 -47.92 29.33
CA SER A 667 22.88 -47.62 29.83
C SER A 667 23.92 -47.41 28.72
N GLY A 668 23.48 -47.33 27.45
CA GLY A 668 24.37 -47.05 26.32
C GLY A 668 24.82 -45.59 26.25
N THR A 669 25.96 -45.34 25.59
CA THR A 669 26.56 -44.01 25.41
C THR A 669 26.41 -43.45 23.99
N THR A 670 25.47 -43.99 23.21
CA THR A 670 25.22 -43.61 21.82
C THR A 670 24.94 -42.10 21.68
N ALA A 671 25.78 -41.40 20.91
CA ALA A 671 25.56 -40.00 20.53
C ALA A 671 24.43 -39.91 19.47
N GLY A 672 23.63 -38.84 19.52
CA GLY A 672 22.52 -38.65 18.57
C GLY A 672 21.35 -39.61 18.79
N LEU A 673 21.07 -39.96 20.05
CA LEU A 673 19.96 -40.83 20.43
C LEU A 673 18.60 -40.19 20.12
N ASP A 674 17.82 -40.77 19.21
CA ASP A 674 16.47 -40.30 18.88
C ASP A 674 15.43 -40.94 19.82
N SER A 675 15.46 -42.28 19.93
CA SER A 675 14.55 -43.02 20.81
C SER A 675 15.07 -44.39 21.22
N VAL A 676 14.50 -44.96 22.29
CA VAL A 676 14.72 -46.34 22.72
C VAL A 676 13.37 -47.03 22.82
N THR A 677 13.25 -48.20 22.20
CA THR A 677 12.06 -49.07 22.22
C THR A 677 12.40 -50.40 22.88
N TRP A 678 11.52 -50.91 23.73
CA TRP A 678 11.70 -52.13 24.51
C TRP A 678 10.73 -53.21 24.07
N THR A 679 11.18 -54.46 24.04
CA THR A 679 10.33 -55.65 23.91
C THR A 679 10.68 -56.62 25.04
N PHE A 680 9.70 -57.10 25.80
CA PHE A 680 9.97 -57.91 27.01
C PHE A 680 9.96 -59.42 26.76
N GLY A 681 9.59 -59.88 25.56
CA GLY A 681 9.62 -61.29 25.17
C GLY A 681 8.36 -62.09 25.50
N ASP A 682 7.36 -61.46 26.12
CA ASP A 682 6.01 -62.01 26.37
C ASP A 682 4.90 -61.28 25.59
N GLY A 683 5.29 -60.47 24.61
CA GLY A 683 4.41 -59.59 23.83
C GLY A 683 4.29 -58.18 24.37
N GLY A 684 4.81 -57.88 25.57
CA GLY A 684 4.87 -56.52 26.10
C GLY A 684 5.91 -55.64 25.39
N THR A 685 5.60 -54.35 25.24
CA THR A 685 6.50 -53.33 24.65
C THR A 685 6.46 -52.03 25.44
N ALA A 686 7.55 -51.26 25.44
CA ALA A 686 7.60 -49.91 26.02
C ALA A 686 8.51 -48.98 25.20
N THR A 687 8.50 -47.68 25.51
CA THR A 687 9.42 -46.68 24.93
C THR A 687 9.97 -45.77 26.02
N GLY A 688 11.12 -45.15 25.75
CA GLY A 688 11.79 -44.22 26.69
C GLY A 688 13.09 -44.76 27.25
N LEU A 689 13.87 -43.91 27.93
CA LEU A 689 15.18 -44.28 28.50
C LEU A 689 15.06 -45.26 29.68
N THR A 690 13.88 -45.34 30.29
CA THR A 690 13.53 -46.29 31.34
C THR A 690 12.22 -46.97 30.98
N ALA A 691 12.04 -48.20 31.45
CA ALA A 691 10.78 -48.93 31.31
C ALA A 691 10.54 -49.85 32.50
N SER A 692 9.30 -50.20 32.78
CA SER A 692 8.94 -51.23 33.76
C SER A 692 8.00 -52.25 33.12
N HIS A 693 8.14 -53.51 33.50
CA HIS A 693 7.31 -54.60 33.00
C HIS A 693 7.07 -55.67 34.06
N THR A 694 5.87 -56.23 34.09
CA THR A 694 5.48 -57.29 35.01
C THR A 694 5.10 -58.54 34.23
N TYR A 695 5.84 -59.63 34.44
CA TYR A 695 5.63 -60.91 33.77
C TYR A 695 4.55 -61.71 34.47
N VAL A 696 3.50 -62.10 33.73
CA VAL A 696 2.33 -62.77 34.31
C VAL A 696 2.62 -64.23 34.68
N ALA A 697 3.50 -64.92 33.94
CA ALA A 697 3.85 -66.31 34.19
C ALA A 697 5.34 -66.49 34.55
N PRO A 698 5.71 -67.51 35.35
CA PRO A 698 7.09 -67.92 35.49
C PRO A 698 7.67 -68.40 34.16
N GLY A 699 8.92 -68.05 33.87
CA GLY A 699 9.55 -68.36 32.60
C GLY A 699 10.84 -67.59 32.37
N ALA A 700 11.58 -67.97 31.33
CA ALA A 700 12.71 -67.19 30.83
C ALA A 700 12.22 -66.33 29.64
N TYR A 701 12.34 -65.02 29.77
CA TYR A 701 11.90 -64.04 28.78
C TYR A 701 13.09 -63.30 28.20
N THR A 702 13.06 -63.02 26.90
CA THR A 702 14.15 -62.25 26.24
C THR A 702 13.74 -60.79 26.14
N ALA A 703 14.28 -59.96 27.04
CA ALA A 703 14.04 -58.53 27.01
C ALA A 703 15.09 -57.84 26.12
N CYS A 704 14.64 -57.02 25.18
CA CYS A 704 15.50 -56.30 24.24
C CYS A 704 15.28 -54.79 24.32
N ALA A 705 16.37 -54.03 24.24
CA ALA A 705 16.37 -52.59 24.03
C ALA A 705 16.88 -52.30 22.61
N THR A 706 16.05 -51.63 21.80
CA THR A 706 16.42 -51.16 20.47
C THR A 706 16.59 -49.65 20.49
N VAL A 707 17.80 -49.20 20.22
CA VAL A 707 18.17 -47.80 20.07
C VAL A 707 17.95 -47.39 18.62
N HIS A 708 17.34 -46.22 18.42
CA HIS A 708 17.15 -45.59 17.13
C HIS A 708 17.92 -44.27 17.08
N THR A 709 18.71 -44.08 16.03
CA THR A 709 19.39 -42.82 15.71
C THR A 709 19.28 -42.51 14.21
N ASN A 710 19.66 -41.30 13.83
CA ASN A 710 19.92 -40.92 12.44
C ASN A 710 21.00 -41.78 11.74
N CYS A 711 21.78 -42.57 12.48
CA CYS A 711 22.77 -43.51 11.96
C CYS A 711 22.27 -44.96 11.89
N GLY A 712 20.99 -45.21 12.15
CA GLY A 712 20.35 -46.52 12.08
C GLY A 712 19.90 -47.03 13.44
N THR A 713 19.74 -48.35 13.57
CA THR A 713 19.24 -48.97 14.79
C THR A 713 20.21 -50.03 15.32
N ASN A 714 20.21 -50.23 16.62
CA ASN A 714 20.94 -51.33 17.25
C ASN A 714 20.12 -51.94 18.38
N THR A 715 20.08 -53.27 18.45
CA THR A 715 19.30 -54.00 19.45
C THR A 715 20.22 -54.82 20.33
N HIS A 716 20.04 -54.71 21.64
CA HIS A 716 20.70 -55.55 22.63
C HIS A 716 19.65 -56.26 23.49
N CYS A 717 19.85 -57.55 23.75
CA CYS A 717 18.90 -58.39 24.47
C CYS A 717 19.56 -59.11 25.65
N ASN A 718 18.86 -59.18 26.79
CA ASN A 718 19.22 -60.00 27.94
C ASN A 718 18.08 -60.98 28.28
N THR A 719 18.44 -62.17 28.76
CA THR A 719 17.48 -63.15 29.28
C THR A 719 17.11 -62.82 30.73
N ILE A 720 15.83 -62.64 30.99
CA ILE A 720 15.24 -62.37 32.30
C ILE A 720 14.52 -63.63 32.77
N VAL A 721 14.96 -64.21 33.90
CA VAL A 721 14.32 -65.40 34.47
C VAL A 721 13.38 -65.01 35.61
N ILE A 722 12.13 -65.46 35.50
CA ILE A 722 11.09 -65.34 36.52
C ILE A 722 10.88 -66.73 37.13
N THR A 723 11.34 -66.94 38.37
CA THR A 723 11.23 -68.21 39.10
C THR A 723 10.10 -68.14 40.15
N CYS A 724 9.35 -69.23 40.33
CA CYS A 724 8.34 -69.40 41.37
C CYS A 724 8.77 -70.53 42.32
N THR A 725 8.74 -70.31 43.65
CA THR A 725 9.23 -71.28 44.64
C THR A 725 8.17 -71.87 45.60
N THR A 726 6.95 -71.29 45.77
CA THR A 726 5.86 -71.89 46.60
C THR A 726 4.45 -71.36 46.26
N ALA A 727 3.43 -72.24 46.19
CA ALA A 727 2.01 -71.89 46.01
C ALA A 727 1.34 -71.37 47.31
N PRO A 728 0.27 -70.52 47.23
CA PRO A 728 -0.35 -69.92 48.41
C PRO A 728 -1.23 -70.87 49.21
N VAL A 729 -1.28 -70.68 50.53
CA VAL A 729 -2.21 -71.37 51.43
C VAL A 729 -3.16 -70.35 52.05
N ALA A 730 -4.44 -70.39 51.68
CA ALA A 730 -5.45 -69.48 52.21
C ALA A 730 -5.97 -69.92 53.58
N ALA A 731 -6.09 -68.98 54.51
CA ALA A 731 -6.68 -69.16 55.84
C ALA A 731 -7.33 -67.85 56.33
N PHE A 732 -8.36 -67.93 57.18
CA PHE A 732 -8.92 -66.76 57.83
C PHE A 732 -9.60 -67.02 59.18
N THR A 733 -9.83 -65.94 59.93
CA THR A 733 -10.63 -65.90 61.16
C THR A 733 -11.76 -64.86 61.05
N SER A 734 -12.89 -65.08 61.74
CA SER A 734 -14.00 -64.14 61.84
C SER A 734 -14.38 -63.86 63.30
N SER A 735 -14.82 -62.63 63.59
CA SER A 735 -15.24 -62.19 64.93
C SER A 735 -16.30 -61.08 64.87
N GLY A 736 -17.33 -61.17 65.72
CA GLY A 736 -18.39 -60.17 65.84
C GLY A 736 -19.67 -60.76 66.44
N THR A 737 -20.58 -59.90 66.92
CA THR A 737 -21.92 -60.27 67.40
C THR A 737 -22.97 -59.37 66.73
N GLY A 738 -24.08 -59.94 66.24
CA GLY A 738 -25.12 -59.21 65.49
C GLY A 738 -24.88 -59.21 63.98
N ALA A 739 -25.44 -58.23 63.26
CA ALA A 739 -25.45 -58.21 61.80
C ALA A 739 -24.07 -57.91 61.16
N THR A 740 -23.13 -57.30 61.89
CA THR A 740 -21.81 -56.94 61.34
C THR A 740 -20.71 -57.84 61.87
N ILE A 741 -19.99 -58.53 60.98
CA ILE A 741 -18.88 -59.43 61.30
C ILE A 741 -17.59 -58.90 60.70
N SER A 742 -16.52 -58.91 61.48
CA SER A 742 -15.16 -58.60 61.02
C SER A 742 -14.42 -59.87 60.64
N PHE A 743 -13.68 -59.83 59.54
CA PHE A 743 -12.90 -60.92 58.98
C PHE A 743 -11.42 -60.53 58.88
N ASN A 744 -10.51 -61.49 59.04
CA ASN A 744 -9.07 -61.27 58.93
C ASN A 744 -8.39 -62.44 58.22
N TYR A 745 -7.65 -62.16 57.15
CA TYR A 745 -6.86 -63.14 56.41
C TYR A 745 -5.58 -63.53 57.17
N SER A 746 -5.37 -64.83 57.36
CA SER A 746 -4.30 -65.40 58.20
C SER A 746 -3.43 -66.46 57.49
N GLY A 747 -3.41 -66.48 56.16
CA GLY A 747 -2.57 -67.42 55.38
C GLY A 747 -1.06 -67.17 55.51
N THR A 748 -0.22 -68.18 55.22
CA THR A 748 1.21 -68.22 55.63
C THR A 748 2.25 -67.99 54.52
N THR A 749 1.87 -67.60 53.30
CA THR A 749 2.84 -67.39 52.18
C THR A 749 3.41 -65.96 52.11
N ALA A 750 4.72 -65.86 51.80
CA ALA A 750 5.59 -64.71 52.01
C ALA A 750 5.41 -63.49 51.05
N ALA A 751 4.55 -63.56 50.04
CA ALA A 751 4.19 -62.42 49.19
C ALA A 751 2.80 -62.65 48.56
N LEU A 752 1.79 -61.96 49.08
CA LEU A 752 0.41 -62.05 48.64
C LEU A 752 0.12 -60.92 47.64
N ASP A 753 -0.33 -61.26 46.42
CA ASP A 753 -0.65 -60.23 45.41
C ASP A 753 -2.01 -59.59 45.71
N SER A 754 -3.01 -60.42 46.07
CA SER A 754 -4.33 -59.95 46.50
C SER A 754 -5.13 -61.05 47.21
N VAL A 755 -6.20 -60.65 47.90
CA VAL A 755 -7.25 -61.56 48.38
C VAL A 755 -8.60 -61.16 47.81
N ARG A 756 -9.53 -62.11 47.74
CA ARG A 756 -10.93 -61.87 47.40
C ARG A 756 -11.84 -62.63 48.36
N TRP A 757 -12.73 -61.90 49.01
CA TRP A 757 -13.77 -62.40 49.89
C TRP A 757 -15.10 -62.49 49.14
N ASP A 758 -15.85 -63.53 49.45
CA ASP A 758 -17.26 -63.69 49.10
C ASP A 758 -18.02 -63.98 50.39
N PHE A 759 -18.91 -63.06 50.78
CA PHE A 759 -19.68 -63.16 52.02
C PHE A 759 -20.95 -64.00 51.86
N ALA A 760 -21.19 -64.59 50.68
CA ALA A 760 -22.33 -65.47 50.38
C ALA A 760 -23.74 -64.85 50.49
N ASP A 761 -23.83 -63.53 50.60
CA ASP A 761 -25.06 -62.74 50.47
C ASP A 761 -25.03 -61.82 49.23
N GLY A 762 -24.03 -62.01 48.35
CA GLY A 762 -23.74 -61.15 47.21
C GLY A 762 -22.67 -60.09 47.49
N GLY A 763 -22.28 -59.88 48.76
CA GLY A 763 -21.19 -58.99 49.14
C GLY A 763 -19.80 -59.59 48.87
N THR A 764 -18.84 -58.77 48.45
CA THR A 764 -17.44 -59.16 48.25
C THR A 764 -16.46 -58.12 48.78
N SER A 765 -15.21 -58.49 49.04
CA SER A 765 -14.14 -57.55 49.41
C SER A 765 -12.77 -57.99 48.92
N THR A 766 -11.84 -57.07 48.74
CA THR A 766 -10.42 -57.37 48.43
C THR A 766 -9.46 -56.98 49.54
N SER A 767 -9.98 -56.44 50.66
CA SER A 767 -9.18 -56.10 51.83
C SER A 767 -8.72 -57.36 52.57
N THR A 768 -7.53 -57.35 53.18
CA THR A 768 -7.08 -58.45 54.04
C THR A 768 -7.79 -58.48 55.40
N THR A 769 -8.47 -57.40 55.80
CA THR A 769 -9.23 -57.32 57.05
C THR A 769 -10.59 -56.62 56.88
N PRO A 770 -11.55 -57.19 56.13
CA PRO A 770 -12.83 -56.53 55.87
C PRO A 770 -13.82 -56.70 57.02
N SER A 771 -14.74 -55.74 57.16
CA SER A 771 -15.98 -55.92 57.94
C SER A 771 -17.17 -55.95 57.01
N HIS A 772 -18.13 -56.85 57.24
CA HIS A 772 -19.34 -56.98 56.42
C HIS A 772 -20.60 -57.02 57.28
N THR A 773 -21.65 -56.34 56.83
CA THR A 773 -22.95 -56.25 57.51
C THR A 773 -24.00 -57.01 56.72
N TYR A 774 -24.53 -58.08 57.30
CA TYR A 774 -25.56 -58.92 56.71
C TYR A 774 -26.95 -58.32 56.93
N ALA A 775 -27.71 -58.16 55.86
CA ALA A 775 -29.07 -57.59 55.91
C ALA A 775 -30.10 -58.55 56.52
N THR A 776 -29.82 -59.86 56.53
CA THR A 776 -30.72 -60.90 57.06
C THR A 776 -29.98 -61.82 58.03
N THR A 777 -30.72 -62.37 59.00
CA THR A 777 -30.20 -63.44 59.86
C THR A 777 -30.17 -64.77 59.11
N GLY A 778 -29.22 -65.63 59.45
CA GLY A 778 -28.98 -66.86 58.70
C GLY A 778 -27.55 -67.38 58.86
N THR A 779 -27.24 -68.49 58.20
CA THR A 779 -25.86 -69.01 58.11
C THR A 779 -25.32 -68.71 56.72
N PHE A 780 -24.16 -68.06 56.64
CA PHE A 780 -23.53 -67.64 55.39
C PHE A 780 -22.20 -68.38 55.18
N HIS A 781 -21.99 -68.96 54.01
CA HIS A 781 -20.81 -69.76 53.67
C HIS A 781 -19.68 -68.88 53.11
N VAL A 782 -18.96 -68.21 54.00
CA VAL A 782 -17.99 -67.16 53.63
C VAL A 782 -16.70 -67.78 53.10
N CYS A 783 -16.24 -67.33 51.94
CA CYS A 783 -15.02 -67.79 51.29
C CYS A 783 -13.96 -66.69 51.16
N VAL A 784 -12.68 -67.03 51.31
CA VAL A 784 -11.54 -66.19 50.92
C VAL A 784 -10.65 -66.91 49.93
N THR A 785 -10.28 -66.22 48.84
CA THR A 785 -9.32 -66.69 47.85
C THR A 785 -8.07 -65.82 47.90
N ALA A 786 -6.90 -66.43 48.11
CA ALA A 786 -5.60 -65.78 48.07
C ALA A 786 -4.95 -65.97 46.69
N TYR A 787 -4.47 -64.89 46.09
CA TYR A 787 -3.78 -64.90 44.80
C TYR A 787 -2.31 -64.54 44.96
N THR A 788 -1.46 -65.27 44.24
CA THR A 788 -0.02 -65.01 44.12
C THR A 788 0.43 -65.28 42.68
N ALA A 789 1.65 -64.86 42.34
CA ALA A 789 2.33 -65.21 41.09
C ALA A 789 2.47 -66.73 40.84
N CYS A 790 2.26 -67.55 41.87
CA CYS A 790 2.32 -69.01 41.81
C CYS A 790 0.94 -69.70 41.71
N GLY A 791 -0.16 -68.95 41.63
CA GLY A 791 -1.53 -69.47 41.56
C GLY A 791 -2.43 -68.95 42.68
N HIS A 792 -3.59 -69.58 42.89
CA HIS A 792 -4.56 -69.20 43.91
C HIS A 792 -4.98 -70.36 44.79
N SER A 793 -5.39 -70.06 46.02
CA SER A 793 -5.97 -71.01 46.98
C SER A 793 -7.21 -70.41 47.59
N THR A 794 -8.26 -71.22 47.79
CA THR A 794 -9.53 -70.78 48.38
C THR A 794 -9.87 -71.62 49.60
N ILE A 795 -10.40 -70.99 50.65
CA ILE A 795 -10.98 -71.66 51.82
C ILE A 795 -12.28 -70.99 52.25
N CYS A 796 -13.23 -71.75 52.76
CA CYS A 796 -14.56 -71.27 53.17
C CYS A 796 -14.95 -71.79 54.56
N HIS A 797 -15.62 -70.96 55.36
CA HIS A 797 -16.21 -71.32 56.66
C HIS A 797 -17.64 -70.75 56.79
N ASP A 798 -18.51 -71.47 57.50
CA ASP A 798 -19.85 -70.99 57.84
C ASP A 798 -19.81 -69.96 58.97
N VAL A 799 -20.51 -68.84 58.78
CA VAL A 799 -20.70 -67.77 59.78
C VAL A 799 -22.19 -67.58 60.04
N ILE A 800 -22.59 -67.66 61.31
CA ILE A 800 -24.00 -67.58 61.73
C ILE A 800 -24.33 -66.18 62.25
N ILE A 801 -25.37 -65.57 61.68
CA ILE A 801 -25.92 -64.27 62.07
C ILE A 801 -27.26 -64.47 62.77
N THR A 802 -27.39 -64.06 64.03
CA THR A 802 -28.60 -64.21 64.85
C THR A 802 -29.16 -62.86 65.33
N CYS A 803 -30.48 -62.76 65.51
CA CYS A 803 -31.17 -61.58 66.04
C CYS A 803 -31.24 -61.60 67.57
N ILE A 804 -31.05 -60.44 68.21
CA ILE A 804 -31.32 -60.24 69.65
C ILE A 804 -32.66 -59.50 69.79
N THR A 805 -33.65 -60.11 70.44
CA THR A 805 -35.06 -59.67 70.51
C THR A 805 -35.45 -59.03 71.84
N THR A 806 -36.09 -57.85 71.81
CA THR A 806 -37.43 -57.46 72.36
C THR A 806 -37.48 -55.94 72.59
N VAL A 807 -38.30 -55.20 71.83
CA VAL A 807 -38.48 -53.74 71.96
C VAL A 807 -39.88 -53.47 72.54
N THR A 808 -39.94 -52.74 73.65
CA THR A 808 -41.20 -52.28 74.28
C THR A 808 -41.37 -50.78 74.16
N ALA A 809 -42.54 -50.31 73.73
CA ALA A 809 -42.92 -48.90 73.81
C ALA A 809 -43.59 -48.59 75.16
N ALA A 810 -43.18 -47.51 75.83
CA ALA A 810 -43.81 -47.01 77.05
C ALA A 810 -43.63 -45.50 77.15
N PHE A 811 -44.54 -44.80 77.85
CA PHE A 811 -44.39 -43.36 78.09
C PHE A 811 -44.99 -42.84 79.40
N THR A 812 -44.41 -41.75 79.87
CA THR A 812 -44.89 -40.93 80.99
C THR A 812 -45.42 -39.59 80.48
N ASP A 813 -46.42 -39.04 81.17
CA ASP A 813 -46.93 -37.67 80.99
C ASP A 813 -46.88 -36.95 82.33
N THR A 814 -46.43 -35.69 82.35
CA THR A 814 -46.23 -34.88 83.55
C THR A 814 -47.37 -33.90 83.88
N GLY A 815 -48.43 -33.82 83.06
CA GLY A 815 -49.76 -33.32 83.47
C GLY A 815 -49.94 -31.86 83.92
N ASN A 816 -49.03 -30.93 83.60
CA ASN A 816 -49.20 -29.49 83.88
C ASN A 816 -49.71 -28.73 82.64
N ALA A 817 -49.89 -27.40 82.73
CA ALA A 817 -50.49 -26.54 81.68
C ALA A 817 -49.87 -26.69 80.26
N VAL A 818 -48.68 -27.28 80.14
CA VAL A 818 -48.15 -27.92 78.93
C VAL A 818 -47.74 -29.35 79.30
N HIS A 819 -48.21 -30.35 78.55
CA HIS A 819 -48.00 -31.77 78.85
C HIS A 819 -46.64 -32.25 78.31
N GLY A 820 -45.80 -32.79 79.18
CA GLY A 820 -44.50 -33.36 78.84
C GLY A 820 -44.59 -34.87 78.65
N PHE A 821 -44.61 -35.30 77.40
CA PHE A 821 -44.59 -36.72 77.02
C PHE A 821 -43.15 -37.19 76.86
N ALA A 822 -42.75 -38.21 77.62
CA ALA A 822 -41.42 -38.81 77.53
C ALA A 822 -41.50 -40.32 77.32
N PHE A 823 -40.77 -40.80 76.32
CA PHE A 823 -40.64 -42.22 76.01
C PHE A 823 -39.72 -42.89 77.02
N THR A 824 -40.18 -43.98 77.59
CA THR A 824 -39.47 -44.77 78.62
C THR A 824 -39.31 -46.24 78.21
N GLY A 825 -39.53 -46.54 76.93
CA GLY A 825 -39.36 -47.88 76.36
C GLY A 825 -37.91 -48.25 76.05
N THR A 826 -37.74 -49.35 75.31
CA THR A 826 -36.41 -49.89 74.96
C THR A 826 -35.68 -48.97 73.96
N THR A 827 -34.42 -48.61 74.24
CA THR A 827 -33.61 -47.70 73.41
C THR A 827 -32.52 -48.37 72.57
N ALA A 828 -32.27 -49.67 72.78
CA ALA A 828 -31.29 -50.43 72.00
C ALA A 828 -31.87 -50.80 70.62
N GLY A 829 -31.16 -50.46 69.54
CA GLY A 829 -31.61 -50.67 68.16
C GLY A 829 -32.70 -49.69 67.69
N LEU A 830 -32.89 -48.59 68.43
CA LEU A 830 -33.93 -47.60 68.16
C LEU A 830 -33.61 -46.75 66.92
N ASP A 831 -34.51 -46.78 65.93
CA ASP A 831 -34.45 -45.91 64.75
C ASP A 831 -35.25 -44.62 65.00
N SER A 832 -36.54 -44.73 65.35
CA SER A 832 -37.36 -43.54 65.62
C SER A 832 -38.48 -43.77 66.64
N VAL A 833 -38.91 -42.70 67.32
CA VAL A 833 -40.09 -42.67 68.20
C VAL A 833 -41.06 -41.64 67.64
N VAL A 834 -42.32 -42.00 67.47
CA VAL A 834 -43.37 -41.16 66.86
C VAL A 834 -44.56 -41.05 67.82
N TRP A 835 -44.97 -39.84 68.13
CA TRP A 835 -46.12 -39.50 68.96
C TRP A 835 -47.31 -39.09 68.10
N ASP A 836 -48.50 -39.49 68.52
CA ASP A 836 -49.79 -38.97 68.03
C ASP A 836 -50.57 -38.52 69.26
N TYR A 837 -50.85 -37.23 69.36
CA TYR A 837 -51.47 -36.67 70.56
C TYR A 837 -53.00 -36.81 70.56
N GLY A 838 -53.62 -37.30 69.47
CA GLY A 838 -55.07 -37.50 69.40
C GLY A 838 -55.88 -36.22 69.17
N ASP A 839 -55.23 -35.06 68.98
CA ASP A 839 -55.85 -33.79 68.57
C ASP A 839 -55.57 -33.44 67.09
N GLY A 840 -54.96 -34.38 66.35
CA GLY A 840 -54.53 -34.22 64.96
C GLY A 840 -53.04 -33.89 64.80
N HIS A 841 -52.31 -33.59 65.88
CA HIS A 841 -50.86 -33.37 65.82
C HIS A 841 -50.06 -34.64 66.10
N ARG A 842 -48.95 -34.78 65.39
CA ARG A 842 -47.95 -35.83 65.56
C ARG A 842 -46.56 -35.22 65.70
N ASP A 843 -45.72 -35.87 66.48
CA ASP A 843 -44.33 -35.49 66.66
C ASP A 843 -43.41 -36.71 66.58
N THR A 844 -42.11 -36.49 66.47
CA THR A 844 -41.11 -37.58 66.56
C THR A 844 -40.02 -37.20 67.54
N GLY A 845 -39.53 -38.15 68.35
CA GLY A 845 -38.42 -37.96 69.30
C GLY A 845 -38.67 -38.57 70.69
N MET A 846 -37.63 -38.65 71.51
CA MET A 846 -37.67 -39.36 72.80
C MET A 846 -38.49 -38.65 73.88
N ALA A 847 -38.61 -37.32 73.84
CA ALA A 847 -39.47 -36.55 74.73
C ALA A 847 -39.95 -35.28 74.03
N ARG A 848 -41.22 -34.92 74.24
CA ARG A 848 -41.89 -33.81 73.59
C ARG A 848 -42.82 -33.11 74.55
N LEU A 849 -42.87 -31.79 74.44
CA LEU A 849 -43.88 -30.96 75.11
C LEU A 849 -44.99 -30.71 74.09
N HIS A 850 -46.21 -31.07 74.45
CA HIS A 850 -47.39 -30.79 73.64
C HIS A 850 -48.39 -29.96 74.43
N THR A 851 -48.95 -28.94 73.78
CA THR A 851 -49.99 -28.09 74.35
C THR A 851 -51.26 -28.33 73.54
N PHE A 852 -52.29 -28.86 74.20
CA PHE A 852 -53.59 -29.02 73.56
C PHE A 852 -54.26 -27.64 73.44
N ALA A 853 -55.07 -27.40 72.41
CA ALA A 853 -55.67 -26.07 72.24
C ALA A 853 -56.90 -25.85 73.14
N HIS A 854 -57.59 -26.93 73.52
CA HIS A 854 -58.84 -26.90 74.27
C HIS A 854 -58.82 -27.95 75.38
N SER A 855 -59.55 -27.70 76.47
CA SER A 855 -59.77 -28.72 77.51
C SER A 855 -60.56 -29.90 76.95
N GLY A 856 -60.15 -31.12 77.28
CA GLY A 856 -60.72 -32.36 76.73
C GLY A 856 -59.91 -33.60 77.10
N THR A 857 -60.39 -34.79 76.74
CA THR A 857 -59.61 -36.05 76.85
C THR A 857 -59.09 -36.42 75.48
N TYR A 858 -57.80 -36.67 75.36
CA TYR A 858 -57.12 -36.97 74.09
C TYR A 858 -56.44 -38.35 74.16
N HIS A 859 -56.57 -39.14 73.09
CA HIS A 859 -55.99 -40.49 73.00
C HIS A 859 -54.55 -40.41 72.47
N VAL A 860 -53.58 -40.39 73.38
CA VAL A 860 -52.17 -40.19 73.03
C VAL A 860 -51.47 -41.53 72.79
N CYS A 861 -50.87 -41.69 71.61
CA CYS A 861 -50.13 -42.88 71.20
C CYS A 861 -48.63 -42.60 70.99
N VAL A 862 -47.78 -43.58 71.29
CA VAL A 862 -46.37 -43.59 70.91
C VAL A 862 -46.04 -44.86 70.13
N THR A 863 -45.45 -44.71 68.95
CA THR A 863 -44.91 -45.80 68.13
C THR A 863 -43.40 -45.74 68.14
N VAL A 864 -42.73 -46.86 68.42
CA VAL A 864 -41.28 -47.00 68.31
C VAL A 864 -40.94 -47.84 67.09
N TYR A 865 -39.97 -47.40 66.29
CA TYR A 865 -39.42 -48.10 65.12
C TYR A 865 -37.96 -48.45 65.37
N THR A 866 -37.56 -49.62 64.90
CA THR A 866 -36.19 -50.16 64.95
C THR A 866 -35.85 -50.79 63.60
N ASP A 867 -34.56 -51.06 63.37
CA ASP A 867 -34.04 -51.75 62.17
C ASP A 867 -34.71 -53.12 61.92
N CYS A 868 -35.46 -53.65 62.89
CA CYS A 868 -36.12 -54.96 62.83
C CYS A 868 -37.65 -54.92 63.01
N GLY A 869 -38.31 -53.75 63.11
CA GLY A 869 -39.78 -53.63 63.24
C GLY A 869 -40.26 -52.49 64.14
N ASN A 870 -41.59 -52.39 64.39
CA ASN A 870 -42.19 -51.34 65.23
C ASN A 870 -43.10 -51.88 66.37
N ASN A 871 -43.34 -51.04 67.39
CA ASN A 871 -44.26 -51.33 68.50
C ASN A 871 -45.03 -50.05 68.91
N LEU A 872 -46.35 -50.13 69.12
CA LEU A 872 -47.24 -48.99 69.43
C LEU A 872 -47.89 -49.19 70.80
N VAL A 873 -47.92 -48.13 71.63
CA VAL A 873 -48.68 -48.07 72.89
C VAL A 873 -49.44 -46.74 73.01
N CYS A 874 -50.71 -46.79 73.46
CA CYS A 874 -51.57 -45.60 73.62
C CYS A 874 -52.18 -45.50 75.03
N ARG A 875 -52.48 -44.26 75.47
CA ARG A 875 -53.16 -43.94 76.73
C ARG A 875 -53.98 -42.64 76.58
N ASP A 876 -55.19 -42.61 77.17
CA ASP A 876 -56.01 -41.40 77.26
C ASP A 876 -55.46 -40.42 78.30
N ILE A 877 -55.38 -39.14 77.93
CA ILE A 877 -54.88 -38.04 78.77
C ILE A 877 -55.93 -36.93 78.85
N VAL A 878 -56.28 -36.51 80.07
CA VAL A 878 -57.25 -35.44 80.31
C VAL A 878 -56.52 -34.11 80.48
N VAL A 879 -56.87 -33.12 79.66
CA VAL A 879 -56.22 -31.80 79.60
C VAL A 879 -57.19 -30.72 80.02
N ALA A 880 -56.76 -29.84 80.92
CA ALA A 880 -57.54 -28.70 81.40
C ALA A 880 -56.73 -27.41 81.23
N HIS A 881 -57.17 -26.50 80.37
CA HIS A 881 -56.49 -25.21 80.21
C HIS A 881 -56.85 -24.24 81.34
N THR A 882 -55.80 -23.79 82.04
CA THR A 882 -55.79 -22.51 82.75
C THR A 882 -55.13 -21.50 81.81
N THR A 883 -55.82 -20.40 81.48
CA THR A 883 -55.40 -19.41 80.47
C THR A 883 -54.09 -18.69 80.81
N GLY A 884 -53.11 -18.65 79.87
CA GLY A 884 -52.03 -17.64 79.82
C GLY A 884 -50.84 -17.96 78.88
N VAL A 885 -50.76 -17.29 77.70
CA VAL A 885 -49.64 -16.47 77.13
C VAL A 885 -48.17 -16.91 77.46
N GLU A 886 -47.15 -17.05 76.58
CA GLU A 886 -46.81 -16.71 75.18
C GLU A 886 -45.40 -17.31 74.80
N THR A 887 -45.06 -17.43 73.50
CA THR A 887 -43.90 -16.79 72.77
C THR A 887 -43.32 -17.58 71.57
N LEU A 888 -42.82 -16.84 70.57
CA LEU A 888 -42.86 -17.04 69.11
C LEU A 888 -41.49 -17.00 68.37
N SER A 889 -41.55 -17.43 67.10
CA SER A 889 -40.63 -17.52 65.94
C SER A 889 -40.04 -16.19 65.37
N LEU A 890 -38.96 -16.28 64.58
CA LEU A 890 -38.18 -15.18 63.98
C LEU A 890 -37.90 -15.30 62.45
N ALA A 891 -38.85 -15.84 61.67
CA ALA A 891 -38.65 -16.19 60.26
C ALA A 891 -38.82 -15.07 59.20
N ASP A 892 -39.15 -13.81 59.54
CA ASP A 892 -39.70 -12.85 58.56
C ASP A 892 -38.87 -11.57 58.26
N ILE A 893 -37.57 -11.52 58.59
CA ILE A 893 -36.75 -10.33 58.32
C ILE A 893 -36.37 -10.22 56.83
N LYS A 894 -36.75 -9.12 56.17
CA LYS A 894 -36.45 -8.82 54.74
C LYS A 894 -35.64 -7.54 54.59
N VAL A 895 -34.69 -7.54 53.65
CA VAL A 895 -33.80 -6.40 53.36
C VAL A 895 -33.75 -6.08 51.87
N TYR A 896 -34.06 -4.83 51.51
CA TYR A 896 -34.19 -4.36 50.12
C TYR A 896 -34.04 -2.82 50.00
N PRO A 897 -33.71 -2.25 48.82
CA PRO A 897 -33.28 -2.96 47.61
C PRO A 897 -31.85 -3.50 47.74
N ASN A 898 -31.54 -4.54 46.97
CA ASN A 898 -30.22 -5.14 46.88
C ASN A 898 -29.94 -5.52 45.41
N PRO A 899 -29.14 -4.76 44.64
CA PRO A 899 -28.23 -3.71 45.10
C PRO A 899 -28.91 -2.42 45.60
N ALA A 900 -28.36 -1.86 46.67
CA ALA A 900 -28.79 -0.63 47.33
C ALA A 900 -27.99 0.56 46.80
N THR A 901 -28.65 1.66 46.42
CA THR A 901 -27.94 2.88 46.06
C THR A 901 -27.68 3.72 47.31
N ASN A 902 -28.61 4.45 47.89
CA ASN A 902 -28.25 5.34 49.02
C ASN A 902 -28.71 4.85 50.39
N GLU A 903 -29.54 3.82 50.43
CA GLU A 903 -30.18 3.34 51.66
C GLU A 903 -30.66 1.89 51.55
N LEU A 904 -30.85 1.24 52.69
CA LEU A 904 -31.29 -0.15 52.83
C LEU A 904 -32.51 -0.22 53.75
N SER A 905 -33.66 -0.68 53.26
CA SER A 905 -34.84 -0.92 54.08
C SER A 905 -34.82 -2.31 54.71
N VAL A 906 -35.05 -2.40 56.02
CA VAL A 906 -35.11 -3.63 56.82
C VAL A 906 -36.49 -3.74 57.47
N THR A 907 -37.27 -4.74 57.08
CA THR A 907 -38.63 -5.01 57.62
C THR A 907 -38.70 -6.38 58.29
N GLY A 908 -39.67 -6.58 59.19
CA GLY A 908 -39.92 -7.87 59.83
C GLY A 908 -39.07 -8.17 61.06
N ILE A 909 -38.42 -7.15 61.65
CA ILE A 909 -37.70 -7.31 62.92
C ILE A 909 -38.67 -7.35 64.12
N PRO A 910 -38.43 -8.19 65.13
CA PRO A 910 -39.39 -8.48 66.21
C PRO A 910 -39.44 -7.41 67.31
N GLY A 911 -38.52 -6.44 67.29
CA GLY A 911 -38.42 -5.37 68.28
C GLY A 911 -37.18 -4.51 68.03
N THR A 912 -36.75 -3.73 69.02
CA THR A 912 -35.51 -2.96 68.96
C THR A 912 -34.32 -3.87 68.69
N THR A 913 -33.79 -3.81 67.46
CA THR A 913 -32.76 -4.73 66.96
C THR A 913 -31.52 -3.92 66.62
N ALA A 914 -30.41 -4.16 67.31
CA ALA A 914 -29.15 -3.53 66.99
C ALA A 914 -28.63 -4.07 65.66
N TYR A 915 -28.01 -3.24 64.82
CA TYR A 915 -27.39 -3.67 63.57
C TYR A 915 -25.96 -3.16 63.42
N ARG A 916 -25.17 -3.84 62.59
CA ARG A 916 -23.88 -3.39 62.09
C ARG A 916 -23.65 -3.79 60.64
N ILE A 917 -23.10 -2.88 59.83
CA ILE A 917 -22.66 -3.12 58.46
C ILE A 917 -21.16 -3.33 58.47
N LEU A 918 -20.74 -4.45 57.90
CA LEU A 918 -19.37 -4.90 57.84
C LEU A 918 -18.93 -5.01 56.38
N THR A 919 -17.68 -4.65 56.09
CA THR A 919 -17.00 -5.12 54.86
C THR A 919 -16.98 -6.66 54.83
N VAL A 920 -16.82 -7.28 53.65
CA VAL A 920 -16.67 -8.74 53.55
C VAL A 920 -15.45 -9.29 54.31
N THR A 921 -14.47 -8.45 54.65
CA THR A 921 -13.34 -8.80 55.52
C THR A 921 -13.64 -8.59 57.01
N GLY A 922 -14.87 -8.21 57.39
CA GLY A 922 -15.32 -8.09 58.78
C GLY A 922 -15.08 -6.72 59.44
N ILE A 923 -14.55 -5.72 58.73
CA ILE A 923 -14.38 -4.36 59.26
C ILE A 923 -15.75 -3.69 59.40
N ASN A 924 -16.07 -3.22 60.60
CA ASN A 924 -17.34 -2.54 60.91
C ASN A 924 -17.33 -1.11 60.38
N LEU A 925 -18.24 -0.81 59.46
CA LEU A 925 -18.40 0.48 58.80
C LEU A 925 -19.46 1.35 59.45
N GLN A 926 -20.50 0.72 60.01
CA GLN A 926 -21.64 1.44 60.57
C GLN A 926 -22.38 0.56 61.57
N THR A 927 -22.81 1.09 62.70
CA THR A 927 -23.71 0.43 63.65
C THR A 927 -24.92 1.32 63.92
N GLY A 928 -26.05 0.71 64.25
CA GLY A 928 -27.22 1.45 64.72
C GLY A 928 -28.23 0.53 65.38
N ALA A 929 -29.45 1.02 65.56
CA ALA A 929 -30.57 0.23 66.04
C ALA A 929 -31.79 0.47 65.14
N LEU A 930 -32.52 -0.59 64.88
CA LEU A 930 -33.75 -0.62 64.10
C LEU A 930 -34.92 -0.88 65.05
N GLN A 931 -36.09 -0.30 64.77
CA GLN A 931 -37.29 -0.42 65.60
C GLN A 931 -38.42 -1.16 64.87
N THR A 932 -39.34 -1.82 65.55
CA THR A 932 -40.47 -2.51 64.91
C THR A 932 -41.25 -1.57 63.97
N GLY A 933 -41.43 -1.96 62.69
CA GLY A 933 -42.22 -1.17 61.71
C GLY A 933 -41.56 -0.90 60.34
N GLY A 934 -40.38 -1.44 60.06
CA GLY A 934 -39.63 -1.17 58.83
C GLY A 934 -38.71 0.04 58.97
N ASN A 935 -37.40 -0.15 58.79
CA ASN A 935 -36.40 0.89 59.04
C ASN A 935 -35.49 1.07 57.85
N ILE A 936 -35.11 2.31 57.60
CA ILE A 936 -34.18 2.66 56.54
C ILE A 936 -32.79 2.88 57.16
N ILE A 937 -31.80 2.15 56.68
CA ILE A 937 -30.39 2.33 57.00
C ILE A 937 -29.76 3.18 55.89
N PRO A 938 -29.37 4.44 56.15
CA PRO A 938 -28.70 5.28 55.16
C PRO A 938 -27.26 4.78 54.94
N LEU A 939 -26.82 4.74 53.69
CA LEU A 939 -25.49 4.30 53.23
C LEU A 939 -24.65 5.40 52.52
N PRO A 940 -24.75 6.70 52.85
CA PRO A 940 -24.16 7.77 52.03
C PRO A 940 -22.62 7.76 52.01
N ASN A 941 -21.98 7.23 53.06
CA ASN A 941 -20.52 7.24 53.22
C ASN A 941 -19.88 5.86 52.97
N ILE A 942 -20.64 4.91 52.41
CA ILE A 942 -20.15 3.56 52.08
C ILE A 942 -19.94 3.49 50.56
N SER A 943 -18.71 3.22 50.14
CA SER A 943 -18.34 3.07 48.73
C SER A 943 -19.03 1.88 48.08
N ALA A 944 -19.27 1.92 46.77
CA ALA A 944 -19.87 0.81 46.04
C ALA A 944 -19.08 -0.51 46.25
N GLY A 945 -19.77 -1.61 46.55
CA GLY A 945 -19.15 -2.86 46.98
C GLY A 945 -20.12 -3.85 47.64
N ILE A 946 -19.61 -5.01 48.10
CA ILE A 946 -20.40 -6.04 48.81
C ILE A 946 -20.17 -5.91 50.32
N TYR A 947 -21.25 -5.95 51.11
CA TYR A 947 -21.25 -5.78 52.56
C TYR A 947 -22.15 -6.81 53.27
N LEU A 948 -21.92 -7.00 54.57
CA LEU A 948 -22.72 -7.83 55.46
C LEU A 948 -23.44 -6.97 56.50
N LEU A 949 -24.75 -7.13 56.66
CA LEU A 949 -25.57 -6.54 57.70
C LEU A 949 -25.85 -7.60 58.77
N GLU A 950 -25.22 -7.47 59.94
CA GLU A 950 -25.52 -8.29 61.12
C GLU A 950 -26.50 -7.55 62.03
N MET A 951 -27.53 -8.25 62.51
CA MET A 951 -28.59 -7.76 63.38
C MET A 951 -28.68 -8.62 64.65
N THR A 952 -28.92 -8.00 65.80
CA THR A 952 -29.09 -8.65 67.10
C THR A 952 -30.38 -8.18 67.75
N GLY A 953 -31.32 -9.09 68.00
CA GLY A 953 -32.63 -8.78 68.56
C GLY A 953 -32.62 -8.63 70.09
N PRO A 954 -33.74 -8.18 70.69
CA PRO A 954 -33.82 -7.80 72.10
C PRO A 954 -33.50 -8.94 73.08
N THR A 955 -33.72 -10.20 72.70
CA THR A 955 -33.46 -11.37 73.55
C THR A 955 -32.08 -12.02 73.28
N GLY A 956 -31.22 -11.33 72.51
CA GLY A 956 -29.84 -11.71 72.24
C GLY A 956 -29.62 -12.58 70.98
N GLU A 957 -30.68 -12.94 70.29
CA GLU A 957 -30.66 -13.63 68.98
C GLU A 957 -29.88 -12.82 67.93
N LYS A 958 -29.16 -13.48 67.00
CA LYS A 958 -28.40 -12.81 65.94
C LYS A 958 -28.77 -13.33 64.55
N ASN A 959 -28.81 -12.44 63.56
CA ASN A 959 -29.06 -12.76 62.14
C ASN A 959 -28.13 -11.92 61.23
N THR A 960 -27.49 -12.51 60.21
CA THR A 960 -26.57 -11.80 59.30
C THR A 960 -26.98 -12.00 57.85
N MET A 961 -27.04 -10.91 57.07
CA MET A 961 -27.45 -10.93 55.67
C MET A 961 -26.51 -10.13 54.77
N ARG A 962 -26.31 -10.56 53.52
CA ARG A 962 -25.43 -9.89 52.55
C ARG A 962 -26.20 -8.91 51.67
N PHE A 963 -25.66 -7.71 51.44
CA PHE A 963 -26.16 -6.77 50.44
C PHE A 963 -25.05 -6.11 49.61
N ILE A 964 -25.40 -5.63 48.43
CA ILE A 964 -24.51 -4.96 47.47
C ILE A 964 -24.87 -3.47 47.48
N LYS A 965 -23.89 -2.58 47.65
CA LYS A 965 -24.03 -1.14 47.44
C LYS A 965 -23.64 -0.84 45.99
N GLY A 966 -24.61 -0.38 45.20
CA GLY A 966 -24.41 0.09 43.82
C GLY A 966 -23.72 1.43 43.74
#